data_AF-W6MC91-F1
#
_entry.id   AF-W6MC91-F1
#
_cell.length_a   1.000
_cell.length_b   1.000
_cell.length_c   1.000
_cell.angle_alpha   90.00
_cell.angle_beta   90.00
_cell.angle_gamma   90.00
#
_symmetry.space_group_name_H-M   'P 1'
#
loop_
_entity.id
_entity.type
_entity.pdbx_description
1 polymer ?
#
loop_
_entity_poly.entity_id
_entity_poly.type
_entity_poly.pdbx_seq_one_letter_code
_entity_poly.pdbx_strand_id
1 'polypeptide(L)'
;MPTLRDIFDLPEHVGAGDFVLKLTDGLNVPAETVRQYVVTPQLLKCFDQALGVVKSALDARTSKGAYLHGSFGSGKSHFMAMLSLLLRNDPTARGKPELAAVVSKHNAWTRDKKFLVVPYHLQGAQSLEAALFGGYAQYVATRHPTAPTPGFYQREGIFADAQTLRARMGDEAFLQALNDADGDPQPTGSKPTGSKWGQLAHQWTAARFEAGLVAPPGSSDRFRLVDALTRAFFTTQKQLSASEQELYTSLDDGLSAMSHHAQQLGYDGIVLFLDEFILWLASRAADTAWIAREGQKVAKLVESGNADRPVPIISFMARQRDLRELVGQHLPGVEQLSFADTLQWWEARFDRVNLEDRNLPEIAKKRLLRPRGPAEEQHLKSAIDKLLGQQPEVVQTLLTREGDQQMLRDLYPFTPALVQTLIAVSSLLQRERTALKLMLQMLVERADRLEIGEVIPVGDLFDVIASGDEPFTHGIKLFFEQARQLWRRRLLPLLEDQHGITWSEAEAGASDPKKAAALRNDARLLKTLVLASLAPEVEALKHLTPTKLAALNHGTIRTPVPGSEGIAVLTKLKRWAGQAGEIKIADDSPNPSVALEIAQVDTDTILANALSFDTQGNRQAEVRQLLLEGLELTEVVSSLLPPELDLVWRGSRRKAEILFGNVREQSFDTLKGREGIWRILVDFPFDQPPHGPQDDVARLNSFLDEGHIGRSLVWLPSFLSPNAQDQLGRLVVLQFVLRGSHLDQYAAHLSQVDREQARMLLTNQRDQLRQFMRNALVTAYGLNHLADEALDSTQTLEEHFYRLDPSLTIRPPVAATFKDAFSKLLEQALDYEFPAHPRFDLEPRPIAVKRLAEVLAQAAQQPGGRVELEATLRDDARRIAPKLELAEVGEAALQLRDDWSQHFARCLARQSGHDPTVAELRRWLDQPERRGLREDLQDLVILTWLARTNRSLYRFGQLFRGGVGQLPDDCEAREQPLPDAADWEKAVTLGGELLDPLVAGLYRSAPGLAQFAQAARKRIKDSGPLLAAYLRLIDQLLALTHAESLLPQQAALRKGAATHLRDWFAALEAATAEFDLITLSARLDLAAELLAEAKAVFGALHELARADLRPSLIQHVQVIAEGGGEFASPASGILASLAQAALRYEYVDGLLAALARFEQEANQLLAAIARRQAPPSTEVAAHPIHVPVQPGTAPARCIDQRGLEKTAALAALAEARALLESLNNTARVDMTIVIRDAE
;
A
#
# COMPACT_ATOMS: atom_id res chain seq x y z
N MET A 1 1.29 -55.79 10.37
CA MET A 1 1.22 -56.16 8.93
C MET A 1 2.60 -56.65 8.50
N PRO A 2 2.79 -57.30 7.32
CA PRO A 2 4.14 -57.59 6.83
C PRO A 2 4.88 -56.27 6.54
N THR A 3 6.21 -56.30 6.59
CA THR A 3 7.08 -55.12 6.43
C THR A 3 7.71 -55.06 5.05
N LEU A 4 8.37 -53.96 4.69
CA LEU A 4 9.05 -53.82 3.40
C LEU A 4 10.11 -54.91 3.16
N ARG A 5 10.82 -55.34 4.22
CA ARG A 5 11.84 -56.40 4.14
C ARG A 5 11.26 -57.77 3.76
N ASP A 6 9.98 -57.99 4.07
CA ASP A 6 9.29 -59.24 3.75
C ASP A 6 8.89 -59.31 2.26
N ILE A 7 8.81 -58.17 1.56
CA ILE A 7 8.30 -58.05 0.18
C ILE A 7 9.42 -57.88 -0.85
N PHE A 8 10.40 -57.01 -0.57
CA PHE A 8 11.45 -56.65 -1.52
C PHE A 8 12.78 -57.35 -1.20
N ASP A 9 13.57 -57.63 -2.24
CA ASP A 9 14.94 -58.11 -2.09
C ASP A 9 15.89 -56.92 -1.87
N LEU A 10 16.11 -56.57 -0.60
CA LEU A 10 16.90 -55.40 -0.18
C LEU A 10 18.25 -55.83 0.45
N PRO A 11 19.36 -55.14 0.12
CA PRO A 11 20.66 -55.39 0.75
C PRO A 11 20.69 -54.91 2.21
N GLU A 12 21.61 -55.44 3.02
CA GLU A 12 21.79 -55.01 4.41
C GLU A 12 22.38 -53.58 4.51
N HIS A 13 23.25 -53.19 3.57
CA HIS A 13 23.91 -51.89 3.53
C HIS A 13 24.09 -51.40 2.08
N VAL A 14 24.16 -50.08 1.87
CA VAL A 14 24.36 -49.45 0.55
C VAL A 14 25.80 -48.92 0.43
N GLY A 15 26.57 -49.41 -0.55
CA GLY A 15 27.96 -48.98 -0.78
C GLY A 15 28.09 -47.71 -1.63
N ALA A 16 29.26 -47.04 -1.56
CA ALA A 16 29.52 -45.80 -2.31
C ALA A 16 29.57 -46.01 -3.84
N GLY A 17 29.97 -47.19 -4.32
CA GLY A 17 30.23 -47.49 -5.74
C GLY A 17 29.12 -48.22 -6.52
N ASP A 18 28.04 -48.67 -5.88
CA ASP A 18 27.10 -49.65 -6.45
C ASP A 18 26.28 -49.12 -7.66
N PHE A 19 26.28 -47.81 -7.92
CA PHE A 19 25.46 -47.18 -8.97
C PHE A 19 26.21 -46.20 -9.90
N VAL A 20 27.54 -46.04 -9.77
CA VAL A 20 28.35 -45.13 -10.62
C VAL A 20 29.23 -45.94 -11.58
N LEU A 21 28.81 -46.03 -12.85
CA LEU A 21 29.54 -46.78 -13.87
C LEU A 21 30.44 -45.82 -14.69
N LYS A 22 31.77 -45.98 -14.61
CA LYS A 22 32.73 -45.19 -15.40
C LYS A 22 32.73 -45.65 -16.86
N LEU A 23 32.79 -44.71 -17.81
CA LEU A 23 32.73 -44.99 -19.25
C LEU A 23 33.81 -45.99 -19.71
N THR A 24 35.02 -45.91 -19.16
CA THR A 24 36.13 -46.84 -19.43
C THR A 24 35.84 -48.27 -18.96
N ASP A 25 35.22 -48.41 -17.79
CA ASP A 25 34.94 -49.71 -17.17
C ASP A 25 33.81 -50.43 -17.90
N GLY A 26 32.77 -49.68 -18.32
CA GLY A 26 31.65 -50.20 -19.10
C GLY A 26 32.02 -50.72 -20.49
N LEU A 27 33.10 -50.21 -21.07
CA LEU A 27 33.63 -50.67 -22.36
C LEU A 27 34.46 -51.96 -22.25
N ASN A 28 34.98 -52.27 -21.06
CA ASN A 28 35.79 -53.46 -20.81
C ASN A 28 34.95 -54.70 -20.47
N VAL A 29 33.68 -54.53 -20.06
CA VAL A 29 32.73 -55.63 -19.75
C VAL A 29 31.40 -55.49 -20.51
N PRO A 30 31.36 -55.69 -21.84
CA PRO A 30 30.18 -55.39 -22.68
C PRO A 30 28.90 -56.15 -22.27
N ALA A 31 29.01 -57.44 -21.93
CA ALA A 31 27.85 -58.30 -21.65
C ALA A 31 27.06 -57.87 -20.40
N GLU A 32 27.76 -57.44 -19.34
CA GLU A 32 27.13 -56.99 -18.11
C GLU A 32 26.49 -55.60 -18.29
N THR A 33 27.20 -54.69 -18.95
CA THR A 33 26.69 -53.36 -19.32
C THR A 33 25.38 -53.45 -20.11
N VAL A 34 25.27 -54.39 -21.05
CA VAL A 34 24.05 -54.63 -21.84
C VAL A 34 22.92 -55.23 -21.02
N ARG A 35 23.21 -56.17 -20.10
CA ARG A 35 22.20 -56.81 -19.24
C ARG A 35 21.57 -55.82 -18.26
N GLN A 36 22.38 -54.94 -17.67
CA GLN A 36 21.93 -53.99 -16.67
C GLN A 36 21.26 -52.74 -17.26
N TYR A 37 21.42 -52.48 -18.57
CA TYR A 37 20.85 -51.31 -19.23
C TYR A 37 19.37 -51.50 -19.57
N VAL A 38 18.53 -50.63 -19.03
CA VAL A 38 17.09 -50.57 -19.31
C VAL A 38 16.87 -49.60 -20.46
N VAL A 39 16.29 -50.08 -21.56
CA VAL A 39 15.97 -49.26 -22.75
C VAL A 39 14.49 -48.87 -22.66
N THR A 40 14.23 -47.58 -22.45
CA THR A 40 12.88 -47.00 -22.49
C THR A 40 12.54 -46.52 -23.91
N PRO A 41 11.27 -46.28 -24.25
CA PRO A 41 10.88 -45.73 -25.56
C PRO A 41 11.52 -44.37 -25.86
N GLN A 42 11.78 -43.57 -24.82
CA GLN A 42 12.46 -42.28 -24.93
C GLN A 42 13.94 -42.45 -25.28
N LEU A 43 14.64 -43.34 -24.57
CA LEU A 43 16.05 -43.63 -24.85
C LEU A 43 16.26 -44.21 -26.25
N LEU A 44 15.29 -44.99 -26.75
CA LEU A 44 15.29 -45.52 -28.12
C LEU A 44 15.32 -44.39 -29.16
N LYS A 45 14.55 -43.31 -28.96
CA LYS A 45 14.59 -42.11 -29.82
C LYS A 45 15.92 -41.38 -29.70
N CYS A 46 16.52 -41.32 -28.52
CA CYS A 46 17.84 -40.71 -28.32
C CYS A 46 18.94 -41.44 -29.08
N PHE A 47 18.92 -42.78 -29.10
CA PHE A 47 19.86 -43.57 -29.90
C PHE A 47 19.68 -43.33 -31.41
N ASP A 48 18.44 -43.23 -31.89
CA ASP A 48 18.12 -42.90 -33.28
C ASP A 48 18.68 -41.51 -33.68
N GLN A 49 18.48 -40.50 -32.83
CA GLN A 49 19.01 -39.15 -33.03
C GLN A 49 20.54 -39.12 -33.03
N ALA A 50 21.18 -39.77 -32.05
CA ALA A 50 22.63 -39.80 -31.95
C ALA A 50 23.28 -40.49 -33.17
N LEU A 51 22.73 -41.62 -33.62
CA LEU A 51 23.18 -42.28 -34.85
C LEU A 51 22.86 -41.44 -36.10
N GLY A 52 21.79 -40.65 -36.09
CA GLY A 52 21.47 -39.67 -37.12
C GLY A 52 22.53 -38.57 -37.28
N VAL A 53 23.04 -38.03 -36.17
CA VAL A 53 24.12 -37.03 -36.16
C VAL A 53 25.38 -37.60 -36.81
N VAL A 54 25.75 -38.83 -36.45
CA VAL A 54 26.91 -39.54 -37.03
C VAL A 54 26.72 -39.74 -38.54
N LYS A 55 25.54 -40.21 -38.97
CA LYS A 55 25.24 -40.39 -40.39
C LYS A 55 25.36 -39.07 -41.16
N SER A 56 24.79 -38.00 -40.62
CA SER A 56 24.79 -36.69 -41.29
C SER A 56 26.19 -36.09 -41.43
N ALA A 57 27.08 -36.31 -40.45
CA ALA A 57 28.47 -35.89 -40.53
C ALA A 57 29.24 -36.61 -41.66
N LEU A 58 28.97 -37.90 -41.87
CA LEU A 58 29.57 -38.70 -42.94
C LEU A 58 29.07 -38.27 -44.32
N ASP A 59 27.75 -38.12 -44.47
CA ASP A 59 27.12 -37.74 -45.74
C ASP A 59 27.58 -36.36 -46.20
N ALA A 60 27.70 -35.40 -45.27
CA ALA A 60 28.14 -34.03 -45.55
C ALA A 60 29.66 -33.85 -45.58
N ARG A 61 30.44 -34.84 -45.11
CA ARG A 61 31.90 -34.73 -44.86
C ARG A 61 32.29 -33.52 -44.02
N THR A 62 31.46 -33.17 -43.05
CA THR A 62 31.70 -32.05 -42.13
C THR A 62 31.69 -32.54 -40.69
N SER A 63 32.52 -31.93 -39.85
CA SER A 63 32.50 -32.20 -38.41
C SER A 63 31.17 -31.75 -37.81
N LYS A 64 30.64 -32.55 -36.90
CA LYS A 64 29.39 -32.24 -36.17
C LYS A 64 29.58 -32.52 -34.69
N GLY A 65 28.69 -32.00 -33.87
CA GLY A 65 28.66 -32.39 -32.47
C GLY A 65 27.25 -32.36 -31.90
N ALA A 66 27.07 -33.12 -30.82
CA ALA A 66 25.82 -33.14 -30.08
C ALA A 66 26.05 -33.10 -28.57
N TYR A 67 25.26 -32.30 -27.86
CA TYR A 67 25.16 -32.33 -26.41
C TYR A 67 24.26 -33.48 -25.97
N LEU A 68 24.78 -34.37 -25.14
CA LEU A 68 23.99 -35.31 -24.35
C LEU A 68 23.52 -34.59 -23.10
N HIS A 69 22.30 -34.06 -23.16
CA HIS A 69 21.71 -33.26 -22.09
C HIS A 69 20.90 -34.15 -21.14
N GLY A 70 21.06 -34.01 -19.83
CA GLY A 70 20.22 -34.68 -18.83
C GLY A 70 20.75 -34.48 -17.41
N SER A 71 19.96 -34.74 -16.37
CA SER A 71 20.37 -34.53 -14.97
C SER A 71 21.55 -35.42 -14.53
N PHE A 72 22.14 -35.16 -13.36
CA PHE A 72 23.08 -36.11 -12.75
C PHE A 72 22.38 -37.45 -12.47
N GLY A 73 22.98 -38.56 -12.90
CA GLY A 73 22.37 -39.89 -12.75
C GLY A 73 21.36 -40.29 -13.83
N SER A 74 21.04 -39.42 -14.80
CA SER A 74 20.23 -39.75 -16.00
C SER A 74 20.83 -40.84 -16.91
N GLY A 75 22.04 -41.33 -16.60
CA GLY A 75 22.68 -42.43 -17.32
C GLY A 75 23.50 -42.02 -18.54
N LYS A 76 23.96 -40.76 -18.65
CA LYS A 76 24.79 -40.24 -19.77
C LYS A 76 25.99 -41.14 -20.12
N SER A 77 26.82 -41.49 -19.15
CA SER A 77 27.99 -42.35 -19.37
C SER A 77 27.59 -43.79 -19.77
N HIS A 78 26.49 -44.31 -19.22
CA HIS A 78 25.92 -45.62 -19.62
C HIS A 78 25.36 -45.58 -21.04
N PHE A 79 24.73 -44.46 -21.45
CA PHE A 79 24.28 -44.21 -22.82
C PHE A 79 25.45 -44.11 -23.80
N MET A 80 26.52 -43.36 -23.47
CA MET A 80 27.74 -43.27 -24.29
C MET A 80 28.42 -44.64 -24.43
N ALA A 81 28.47 -45.44 -23.36
CA ALA A 81 28.99 -46.80 -23.41
C ALA A 81 28.18 -47.67 -24.39
N MET A 82 26.85 -47.65 -24.29
CA MET A 82 25.95 -48.37 -25.21
C MET A 82 26.10 -47.89 -26.66
N LEU A 83 26.15 -46.58 -26.89
CA LEU A 83 26.33 -46.00 -28.22
C LEU A 83 27.70 -46.37 -28.82
N SER A 84 28.76 -46.39 -28.01
CA SER A 84 30.08 -46.85 -28.44
C SER A 84 30.06 -48.32 -28.87
N LEU A 85 29.34 -49.20 -28.16
CA LEU A 85 29.21 -50.61 -28.55
C LEU A 85 28.47 -50.76 -29.88
N LEU A 86 27.41 -49.97 -30.09
CA LEU A 86 26.67 -49.95 -31.36
C LEU A 86 27.54 -49.47 -32.53
N LEU A 87 28.32 -48.39 -32.36
CA LEU A 87 29.21 -47.84 -33.41
C LEU A 87 30.42 -48.73 -33.71
N ARG A 88 30.83 -49.58 -32.76
CA ARG A 88 31.88 -50.60 -32.95
C ARG A 88 31.36 -51.91 -33.56
N ASN A 89 30.08 -51.98 -33.91
CA ASN A 89 29.40 -53.17 -34.43
C ASN A 89 29.46 -54.39 -33.49
N ASP A 90 29.37 -54.18 -32.16
CA ASP A 90 29.35 -55.26 -31.18
C ASP A 90 28.09 -56.15 -31.29
N PRO A 91 28.21 -57.50 -31.32
CA PRO A 91 27.06 -58.39 -31.53
C PRO A 91 26.10 -58.43 -30.34
N THR A 92 26.58 -58.23 -29.10
CA THR A 92 25.73 -58.31 -27.90
C THR A 92 24.83 -57.09 -27.75
N ALA A 93 25.37 -55.90 -28.00
CA ALA A 93 24.59 -54.66 -27.98
C ALA A 93 23.54 -54.63 -29.11
N ARG A 94 23.90 -55.14 -30.29
CA ARG A 94 23.00 -55.20 -31.46
C ARG A 94 21.91 -56.27 -31.35
N GLY A 95 22.13 -57.31 -30.53
CA GLY A 95 21.16 -58.37 -30.26
C GLY A 95 20.11 -58.04 -29.20
N LYS A 96 20.20 -56.89 -28.52
CA LYS A 96 19.22 -56.49 -27.50
C LYS A 96 17.85 -56.23 -28.14
N PRO A 97 16.77 -56.97 -27.76
CA PRO A 97 15.46 -56.90 -28.41
C PRO A 97 14.88 -55.49 -28.45
N GLU A 98 15.06 -54.73 -27.37
CA GLU A 98 14.53 -53.37 -27.23
C GLU A 98 15.19 -52.37 -28.20
N LEU A 99 16.39 -52.64 -28.73
CA LEU A 99 17.10 -51.76 -29.69
C LEU A 99 16.92 -52.19 -31.15
N ALA A 100 16.20 -53.28 -31.42
CA ALA A 100 16.12 -53.90 -32.74
C ALA A 100 15.65 -52.92 -33.84
N ALA A 101 14.69 -52.05 -33.54
CA ALA A 101 14.17 -51.07 -34.51
C ALA A 101 15.23 -50.04 -34.96
N VAL A 102 16.02 -49.51 -34.01
CA VAL A 102 17.08 -48.53 -34.29
C VAL A 102 18.24 -49.18 -35.02
N VAL A 103 18.65 -50.37 -34.56
CA VAL A 103 19.73 -51.14 -35.19
C VAL A 103 19.36 -51.47 -36.64
N SER A 104 18.12 -51.91 -36.91
CA SER A 104 17.64 -52.21 -38.26
C SER A 104 17.71 -50.98 -39.18
N LYS A 105 17.21 -49.83 -38.72
CA LYS A 105 17.20 -48.58 -39.49
C LYS A 105 18.59 -48.06 -39.87
N HIS A 106 19.55 -48.11 -38.95
CA HIS A 106 20.91 -47.60 -39.20
C HIS A 106 21.88 -48.66 -39.76
N ASN A 107 21.45 -49.91 -39.90
CA ASN A 107 22.33 -51.00 -40.35
C ASN A 107 22.92 -50.76 -41.75
N ALA A 108 22.13 -50.17 -42.65
CA ALA A 108 22.47 -50.03 -44.07
C ALA A 108 23.75 -49.21 -44.33
N TRP A 109 24.08 -48.25 -43.46
CA TRP A 109 25.28 -47.40 -43.61
C TRP A 109 26.37 -47.69 -42.56
N THR A 110 26.04 -48.33 -41.44
CA THR A 110 27.00 -48.63 -40.35
C THR A 110 27.82 -49.90 -40.59
N ARG A 111 27.36 -50.81 -41.46
CA ARG A 111 27.97 -52.13 -41.66
C ARG A 111 29.38 -52.08 -42.27
N ASP A 112 29.58 -51.22 -43.25
CA ASP A 112 30.82 -51.16 -44.04
C ASP A 112 31.73 -49.98 -43.63
N LYS A 113 31.45 -49.35 -42.48
CA LYS A 113 32.13 -48.15 -42.00
C LYS A 113 32.87 -48.40 -40.70
N LYS A 114 34.09 -47.86 -40.59
CA LYS A 114 34.95 -48.02 -39.43
C LYS A 114 35.09 -46.71 -38.66
N PHE A 115 34.61 -46.69 -37.42
CA PHE A 115 34.69 -45.50 -36.54
C PHE A 115 35.80 -45.62 -35.50
N LEU A 116 36.57 -44.55 -35.35
CA LEU A 116 37.53 -44.41 -34.24
C LEU A 116 36.82 -43.72 -33.07
N VAL A 117 36.33 -44.51 -32.11
CA VAL A 117 35.63 -44.01 -30.93
C VAL A 117 36.60 -43.81 -29.77
N VAL A 118 36.87 -42.55 -29.42
CA VAL A 118 37.84 -42.14 -28.39
C VAL A 118 37.11 -41.56 -27.18
N PRO A 119 37.17 -42.22 -26.00
CA PRO A 119 36.63 -41.68 -24.76
C PRO A 119 37.63 -40.71 -24.11
N TYR A 120 37.17 -39.52 -23.75
CA TYR A 120 37.95 -38.52 -23.02
C TYR A 120 37.39 -38.29 -21.63
N HIS A 121 38.30 -38.18 -20.67
CA HIS A 121 38.03 -37.70 -19.32
C HIS A 121 38.87 -36.44 -19.11
N LEU A 122 38.20 -35.29 -19.04
CA LEU A 122 38.86 -33.98 -19.07
C LEU A 122 39.33 -33.50 -17.69
N GLN A 123 39.12 -34.32 -16.64
CA GLN A 123 39.49 -34.00 -15.27
C GLN A 123 41.01 -33.83 -15.13
N GLY A 124 41.45 -32.67 -14.66
CA GLY A 124 42.87 -32.35 -14.44
C GLY A 124 43.64 -31.82 -15.66
N ALA A 125 43.02 -31.71 -16.83
CA ALA A 125 43.65 -31.11 -18.00
C ALA A 125 43.80 -29.57 -17.84
N GLN A 126 44.88 -28.97 -18.38
CA GLN A 126 45.11 -27.51 -18.27
C GLN A 126 44.55 -26.70 -19.46
N SER A 127 44.39 -27.32 -20.63
CA SER A 127 43.82 -26.74 -21.85
C SER A 127 43.11 -27.80 -22.70
N LEU A 128 42.24 -27.35 -23.63
CA LEU A 128 41.53 -28.24 -24.54
C LEU A 128 42.47 -28.99 -25.51
N GLU A 129 43.52 -28.33 -25.99
CA GLU A 129 44.52 -28.93 -26.88
C GLU A 129 45.26 -30.09 -26.20
N ALA A 130 45.69 -29.90 -24.95
CA ALA A 130 46.37 -30.93 -24.18
C ALA A 130 45.48 -32.15 -23.95
N ALA A 131 44.19 -31.92 -23.66
CA ALA A 131 43.24 -32.98 -23.40
C ALA A 131 42.91 -33.79 -24.67
N LEU A 132 42.64 -33.11 -25.79
CA LEU A 132 42.22 -33.75 -27.04
C LEU A 132 43.37 -34.42 -27.77
N PHE A 133 44.47 -33.70 -28.00
CA PHE A 133 45.62 -34.20 -28.76
C PHE A 133 46.44 -35.21 -27.96
N GLY A 134 46.67 -34.91 -26.67
CA GLY A 134 47.33 -35.86 -25.76
C GLY A 134 46.51 -37.15 -25.61
N GLY A 135 45.20 -37.04 -25.35
CA GLY A 135 44.32 -38.20 -25.22
C GLY A 135 44.20 -39.00 -26.52
N TYR A 136 44.14 -38.34 -27.69
CA TYR A 136 44.15 -39.03 -28.99
C TYR A 136 45.45 -39.80 -29.22
N ALA A 137 46.60 -39.15 -29.00
CA ALA A 137 47.91 -39.77 -29.21
C ALA A 137 48.10 -41.01 -28.31
N GLN A 138 47.71 -40.92 -27.04
CA GLN A 138 47.77 -42.04 -26.10
C GLN A 138 46.80 -43.18 -26.48
N TYR A 139 45.58 -42.84 -26.89
CA TYR A 139 44.59 -43.82 -27.31
C TYR A 139 45.02 -44.56 -28.58
N VAL A 140 45.58 -43.84 -29.56
CA VAL A 140 46.08 -44.43 -30.80
C VAL A 140 47.34 -45.25 -30.56
N ALA A 141 48.29 -44.81 -29.73
CA ALA A 141 49.47 -45.60 -29.39
C ALA A 141 49.10 -46.96 -28.75
N THR A 142 48.02 -46.99 -27.96
CA THR A 142 47.53 -48.23 -27.33
C THR A 142 46.88 -49.18 -28.36
N ARG A 143 46.17 -48.64 -29.37
CA ARG A 143 45.40 -49.43 -30.35
C ARG A 143 46.16 -49.75 -31.64
N HIS A 144 47.11 -48.90 -32.02
CA HIS A 144 47.95 -48.97 -33.23
C HIS A 144 49.40 -48.64 -32.88
N PRO A 145 50.14 -49.58 -32.25
CA PRO A 145 51.49 -49.31 -31.72
C PRO A 145 52.54 -48.96 -32.79
N THR A 146 52.29 -49.29 -34.06
CA THR A 146 53.21 -49.07 -35.19
C THR A 146 52.88 -47.83 -36.03
N ALA A 147 51.87 -47.04 -35.64
CA ALA A 147 51.49 -45.83 -36.35
C ALA A 147 52.45 -44.65 -36.03
N PRO A 148 52.73 -43.76 -36.99
CA PRO A 148 53.52 -42.55 -36.74
C PRO A 148 52.81 -41.63 -35.74
N THR A 149 53.56 -40.90 -34.91
CA THR A 149 52.96 -39.89 -34.03
C THR A 149 52.37 -38.74 -34.86
N PRO A 150 51.14 -38.30 -34.58
CA PRO A 150 50.56 -37.14 -35.26
C PRO A 150 51.35 -35.85 -34.97
N GLY A 151 51.45 -34.96 -35.97
CA GLY A 151 52.19 -33.69 -35.89
C GLY A 151 51.54 -32.61 -35.02
N PHE A 152 51.25 -32.91 -33.75
CA PHE A 152 50.56 -32.00 -32.82
C PHE A 152 51.50 -31.06 -32.05
N TYR A 153 52.83 -31.21 -32.17
CA TYR A 153 53.81 -30.51 -31.33
C TYR A 153 54.67 -29.50 -32.12
N GLN A 154 54.81 -28.27 -31.63
CA GLN A 154 55.33 -27.12 -32.42
C GLN A 154 56.86 -26.95 -32.52
N ARG A 155 57.71 -27.89 -32.09
CA ARG A 155 59.17 -27.61 -31.91
C ARG A 155 60.14 -28.73 -32.34
N GLU A 156 59.99 -29.30 -33.54
CA GLU A 156 61.08 -30.11 -34.15
C GLU A 156 62.24 -29.24 -34.68
N GLY A 157 61.97 -27.99 -35.10
CA GLY A 157 62.99 -27.08 -35.64
C GLY A 157 64.04 -26.61 -34.62
N ILE A 158 63.66 -26.38 -33.35
CA ILE A 158 64.56 -25.88 -32.30
C ILE A 158 65.70 -26.88 -32.01
N PHE A 159 65.39 -28.18 -32.09
CA PHE A 159 66.38 -29.22 -31.87
C PHE A 159 67.42 -29.30 -33.01
N ALA A 160 66.99 -29.08 -34.26
CA ALA A 160 67.89 -29.00 -35.41
C ALA A 160 68.80 -27.76 -35.35
N ASP A 161 68.26 -26.62 -34.93
CA ASP A 161 69.02 -25.39 -34.72
C ASP A 161 70.04 -25.53 -33.58
N ALA A 162 69.65 -26.19 -32.48
CA ALA A 162 70.53 -26.50 -31.35
C ALA A 162 71.70 -27.42 -31.74
N GLN A 163 71.46 -28.45 -32.57
CA GLN A 163 72.53 -29.29 -33.11
C GLN A 163 73.48 -28.50 -34.02
N THR A 164 72.95 -27.57 -34.82
CA THR A 164 73.75 -26.70 -35.70
C THR A 164 74.61 -25.71 -34.90
N LEU A 165 74.06 -25.15 -33.82
CA LEU A 165 74.77 -24.27 -32.88
C LEU A 165 75.89 -25.02 -32.15
N ARG A 166 75.62 -26.24 -31.67
CA ARG A 166 76.61 -27.11 -31.03
C ARG A 166 77.78 -27.41 -31.98
N ALA A 167 77.49 -27.71 -33.25
CA ALA A 167 78.52 -27.95 -34.26
C ALA A 167 79.38 -26.71 -34.56
N ARG A 168 78.83 -25.49 -34.46
CA ARG A 168 79.56 -24.23 -34.73
C ARG A 168 80.36 -23.72 -33.53
N MET A 169 79.85 -23.90 -32.31
CA MET A 169 80.47 -23.39 -31.08
C MET A 169 81.48 -24.36 -30.46
N GLY A 170 81.42 -25.63 -30.84
CA GLY A 170 82.17 -26.71 -30.20
C GLY A 170 81.47 -27.22 -28.94
N ASP A 171 81.59 -28.53 -28.68
CA ASP A 171 80.83 -29.22 -27.63
C ASP A 171 81.04 -28.64 -26.23
N GLU A 172 82.28 -28.30 -25.88
CA GLU A 172 82.62 -27.83 -24.54
C GLU A 172 82.04 -26.43 -24.25
N ALA A 173 82.18 -25.50 -25.19
CA ALA A 173 81.63 -24.14 -25.07
C ALA A 173 80.10 -24.12 -25.12
N PHE A 174 79.49 -24.97 -25.96
CA PHE A 174 78.03 -25.09 -26.07
C PHE A 174 77.42 -25.65 -24.78
N LEU A 175 77.96 -26.75 -24.25
CA LEU A 175 77.45 -27.35 -23.02
C LEU A 175 77.72 -26.46 -21.81
N GLN A 176 78.83 -25.71 -21.79
CA GLN A 176 79.08 -24.75 -20.72
C GLN A 176 78.06 -23.61 -20.73
N ALA A 177 77.79 -22.99 -21.89
CA ALA A 177 76.76 -21.95 -22.01
C ALA A 177 75.35 -22.46 -21.66
N LEU A 178 75.04 -23.73 -22.01
CA LEU A 178 73.77 -24.37 -21.66
C LEU A 178 73.64 -24.60 -20.14
N ASN A 179 74.72 -25.01 -19.48
CA ASN A 179 74.76 -25.21 -18.03
C ASN A 179 74.75 -23.90 -17.24
N ASP A 180 75.44 -22.86 -17.72
CA ASP A 180 75.48 -21.55 -17.09
C ASP A 180 74.10 -20.87 -17.11
N ALA A 181 73.30 -21.13 -18.15
CA ALA A 181 71.92 -20.65 -18.24
C ALA A 181 70.92 -21.45 -17.39
N ASP A 182 71.28 -22.66 -16.95
CA ASP A 182 70.44 -23.56 -16.15
C ASP A 182 70.69 -23.41 -14.62
N GLY A 183 71.68 -22.60 -14.21
CA GLY A 183 72.07 -22.41 -12.82
C GLY A 183 71.20 -21.42 -12.01
N ASP A 184 70.74 -21.85 -10.83
CA ASP A 184 69.96 -21.09 -9.82
C ASP A 184 70.82 -20.00 -9.11
N PRO A 185 70.30 -18.81 -8.73
CA PRO A 185 71.09 -17.77 -8.09
C PRO A 185 71.40 -18.13 -6.62
N GLN A 186 72.68 -18.17 -6.25
CA GLN A 186 73.06 -18.40 -4.84
C GLN A 186 72.65 -17.25 -3.91
N PRO A 187 72.12 -17.53 -2.70
CA PRO A 187 72.19 -16.60 -1.57
C PRO A 187 73.52 -16.76 -0.85
N THR A 188 74.17 -15.64 -0.53
CA THR A 188 75.41 -15.60 0.25
C THR A 188 75.16 -15.85 1.74
N GLY A 189 75.66 -16.95 2.31
CA GLY A 189 75.79 -17.08 3.77
C GLY A 189 75.97 -18.49 4.32
N SER A 190 77.18 -18.76 4.84
CA SER A 190 77.63 -19.88 5.71
C SER A 190 78.04 -21.23 5.07
N LYS A 191 79.28 -21.63 5.38
CA LYS A 191 80.02 -22.86 5.00
C LYS A 191 79.84 -23.95 6.10
N PRO A 192 80.54 -25.11 6.05
CA PRO A 192 80.63 -26.16 5.02
C PRO A 192 80.40 -27.57 5.64
N THR A 193 79.88 -28.57 4.93
CA THR A 193 80.18 -30.00 5.17
C THR A 193 79.71 -30.84 3.98
N GLY A 194 80.47 -31.89 3.66
CA GLY A 194 80.43 -32.55 2.35
C GLY A 194 79.18 -33.38 2.07
N SER A 195 78.71 -33.27 0.82
CA SER A 195 78.27 -34.42 0.04
C SER A 195 78.46 -34.12 -1.45
N LYS A 196 79.61 -34.56 -1.97
CA LYS A 196 80.11 -34.34 -3.34
C LYS A 196 79.51 -35.30 -4.38
N TRP A 197 78.31 -35.82 -4.16
CA TRP A 197 77.70 -36.86 -5.02
C TRP A 197 76.36 -36.47 -5.67
N GLY A 198 75.73 -35.36 -5.26
CA GLY A 198 74.44 -34.91 -5.84
C GLY A 198 74.57 -33.84 -6.94
N GLN A 199 75.68 -33.10 -7.01
CA GLN A 199 75.82 -31.96 -7.93
C GLN A 199 76.20 -32.34 -9.37
N LEU A 200 76.59 -33.60 -9.62
CA LEU A 200 76.92 -34.09 -10.97
C LEU A 200 75.68 -34.51 -11.77
N ALA A 201 74.52 -34.72 -11.13
CA ALA A 201 73.30 -35.20 -11.79
C ALA A 201 72.47 -34.08 -12.45
N HIS A 202 72.84 -32.82 -12.26
CA HIS A 202 72.07 -31.66 -12.73
C HIS A 202 72.70 -30.90 -13.90
N GLN A 203 73.88 -31.29 -14.37
CA GLN A 203 74.54 -30.63 -15.50
C GLN A 203 74.21 -31.35 -16.82
N TRP A 204 73.93 -30.58 -17.86
CA TRP A 204 73.83 -31.00 -19.24
C TRP A 204 75.19 -31.51 -19.73
N THR A 205 75.28 -32.82 -19.91
CA THR A 205 76.38 -33.51 -20.58
C THR A 205 75.97 -33.86 -22.01
N ALA A 206 76.94 -34.13 -22.89
CA ALA A 206 76.68 -34.56 -24.27
C ALA A 206 75.71 -35.75 -24.32
N ALA A 207 75.88 -36.76 -23.46
CA ALA A 207 75.01 -37.94 -23.41
C ALA A 207 73.57 -37.60 -22.98
N ARG A 208 73.39 -36.69 -22.01
CA ARG A 208 72.06 -36.25 -21.56
C ARG A 208 71.36 -35.37 -22.58
N PHE A 209 72.12 -34.53 -23.28
CA PHE A 209 71.63 -33.72 -24.39
C PHE A 209 71.09 -34.62 -25.52
N GLU A 210 71.86 -35.64 -25.95
CA GLU A 210 71.39 -36.61 -26.95
C GLU A 210 70.18 -37.41 -26.46
N ALA A 211 70.16 -37.84 -25.20
CA ALA A 211 69.02 -38.53 -24.62
C ALA A 211 67.75 -37.65 -24.60
N GLY A 212 67.89 -36.36 -24.32
CA GLY A 212 66.79 -35.39 -24.34
C GLY A 212 66.24 -35.10 -25.74
N LEU A 213 67.06 -35.21 -26.78
CA LEU A 213 66.64 -35.07 -28.18
C LEU A 213 65.77 -36.25 -28.65
N VAL A 214 66.09 -37.46 -28.22
CA VAL A 214 65.41 -38.70 -28.64
C VAL A 214 64.23 -39.06 -27.71
N ALA A 215 64.07 -38.36 -26.59
CA ALA A 215 63.03 -38.66 -25.62
C ALA A 215 61.60 -38.45 -26.17
N PRO A 216 60.61 -39.24 -25.73
CA PRO A 216 59.23 -39.14 -26.21
C PRO A 216 58.64 -37.73 -26.02
N PRO A 217 57.76 -37.27 -26.93
CA PRO A 217 56.99 -36.04 -26.72
C PRO A 217 56.24 -36.12 -25.38
N GLY A 218 56.44 -35.13 -24.49
CA GLY A 218 55.84 -35.13 -23.15
C GLY A 218 56.73 -35.61 -22.00
N SER A 219 57.97 -36.04 -22.26
CA SER A 219 58.93 -36.38 -21.21
C SER A 219 59.53 -35.16 -20.52
N SER A 220 59.65 -35.19 -19.18
CA SER A 220 60.17 -34.08 -18.37
C SER A 220 61.58 -33.64 -18.75
N ASP A 221 62.43 -34.57 -19.20
CA ASP A 221 63.79 -34.27 -19.64
C ASP A 221 63.82 -33.50 -20.97
N ARG A 222 62.90 -33.80 -21.89
CA ARG A 222 62.78 -33.08 -23.16
C ARG A 222 62.30 -31.64 -22.95
N PHE A 223 61.37 -31.42 -22.02
CA PHE A 223 60.93 -30.08 -21.63
C PHE A 223 62.05 -29.23 -21.05
N ARG A 224 62.83 -29.78 -20.11
CA ARG A 224 63.96 -29.06 -19.51
C ARG A 224 65.02 -28.71 -20.53
N LEU A 225 65.30 -29.59 -21.49
CA LEU A 225 66.29 -29.33 -22.53
C LEU A 225 65.91 -28.13 -23.40
N VAL A 226 64.64 -28.04 -23.81
CA VAL A 226 64.14 -26.92 -24.62
C VAL A 226 64.22 -25.60 -23.85
N ASP A 227 63.85 -25.62 -22.58
CA ASP A 227 63.89 -24.45 -21.70
C ASP A 227 65.34 -23.94 -21.52
N ALA A 228 66.28 -24.84 -21.20
CA ALA A 228 67.70 -24.51 -21.09
C ALA A 228 68.26 -23.93 -22.42
N LEU A 229 67.92 -24.52 -23.56
CA LEU A 229 68.36 -24.04 -24.88
C LEU A 229 67.85 -22.64 -25.20
N THR A 230 66.58 -22.38 -24.88
CA THR A 230 65.92 -21.09 -25.11
C THR A 230 66.60 -19.99 -24.28
N ARG A 231 66.88 -20.27 -23.00
CA ARG A 231 67.57 -19.33 -22.10
C ARG A 231 69.03 -19.07 -22.49
N ALA A 232 69.74 -20.11 -22.92
CA ALA A 232 71.16 -20.04 -23.21
C ALA A 232 71.46 -19.28 -24.51
N PHE A 233 70.72 -19.56 -25.60
CA PHE A 233 71.15 -19.15 -26.94
C PHE A 233 70.20 -18.18 -27.67
N PHE A 234 68.97 -17.99 -27.19
CA PHE A 234 67.97 -17.18 -27.90
C PHE A 234 67.59 -15.94 -27.08
N THR A 235 68.18 -14.79 -27.41
CA THR A 235 68.06 -13.55 -26.63
C THR A 235 66.76 -12.78 -26.85
N THR A 236 66.12 -12.88 -28.01
CA THR A 236 64.84 -12.21 -28.33
C THR A 236 63.60 -12.86 -27.72
N GLN A 237 63.72 -14.04 -27.11
CA GLN A 237 62.63 -14.77 -26.44
C GLN A 237 62.78 -14.85 -24.90
N LYS A 238 63.70 -14.09 -24.30
CA LYS A 238 63.98 -14.11 -22.85
C LYS A 238 62.85 -13.55 -21.94
N GLN A 239 61.72 -13.10 -22.49
CA GLN A 239 60.59 -12.55 -21.73
C GLN A 239 59.35 -13.44 -21.65
N LEU A 240 59.38 -14.67 -22.18
CA LEU A 240 58.27 -15.61 -22.08
C LEU A 240 58.70 -16.83 -21.26
N SER A 241 58.35 -16.84 -19.98
CA SER A 241 58.42 -18.03 -19.13
C SER A 241 57.54 -19.13 -19.73
N ALA A 242 58.11 -20.33 -19.90
CA ALA A 242 57.44 -21.50 -20.46
C ALA A 242 56.14 -21.85 -19.71
N SER A 243 54.99 -21.55 -20.31
CA SER A 243 53.73 -22.23 -20.02
C SER A 243 53.49 -23.28 -21.09
N GLU A 244 52.94 -24.44 -20.72
CA GLU A 244 52.69 -25.60 -21.59
C GLU A 244 51.81 -25.28 -22.83
N GLN A 245 51.22 -24.08 -22.88
CA GLN A 245 50.38 -23.57 -23.95
C GLN A 245 51.11 -23.40 -25.29
N GLU A 246 52.44 -23.31 -25.30
CA GLU A 246 53.23 -23.15 -26.54
C GLU A 246 53.75 -24.48 -27.13
N LEU A 247 53.35 -25.63 -26.58
CA LEU A 247 53.79 -26.94 -27.10
C LEU A 247 52.91 -27.52 -28.20
N TYR A 248 51.60 -27.26 -28.15
CA TYR A 248 50.65 -27.82 -29.10
C TYR A 248 50.45 -26.88 -30.28
N THR A 249 50.23 -27.43 -31.47
CA THR A 249 49.74 -26.66 -32.62
C THR A 249 48.38 -26.01 -32.30
N SER A 250 48.01 -24.98 -33.05
CA SER A 250 46.67 -24.39 -32.93
C SER A 250 45.59 -25.48 -33.04
N LEU A 251 44.47 -25.31 -32.33
CA LEU A 251 43.40 -26.32 -32.30
C LEU A 251 42.87 -26.66 -33.71
N ASP A 252 42.80 -25.69 -34.63
CA ASP A 252 42.34 -25.93 -36.00
C ASP A 252 43.31 -26.82 -36.78
N ASP A 253 44.61 -26.53 -36.69
CA ASP A 253 45.66 -27.29 -37.39
C ASP A 253 45.81 -28.69 -36.79
N GLY A 254 45.75 -28.80 -35.46
CA GLY A 254 45.81 -30.09 -34.78
C GLY A 254 44.59 -30.97 -35.06
N LEU A 255 43.38 -30.41 -35.18
CA LEU A 255 42.18 -31.17 -35.59
C LEU A 255 42.26 -31.61 -37.06
N SER A 256 42.82 -30.79 -37.96
CA SER A 256 43.12 -31.19 -39.34
C SER A 256 44.14 -32.34 -39.39
N ALA A 257 45.24 -32.24 -38.64
CA ALA A 257 46.23 -33.30 -38.50
C ALA A 257 45.63 -34.60 -37.92
N MET A 258 44.73 -34.50 -36.94
CA MET A 258 44.01 -35.65 -36.37
C MET A 258 43.16 -36.37 -37.43
N SER A 259 42.46 -35.60 -38.27
CA SER A 259 41.64 -36.10 -39.36
C SER A 259 42.47 -36.80 -40.44
N HIS A 260 43.56 -36.18 -40.91
CA HIS A 260 44.50 -36.80 -41.87
C HIS A 260 45.12 -38.09 -41.30
N HIS A 261 45.49 -38.08 -40.03
CA HIS A 261 46.04 -39.27 -39.37
C HIS A 261 45.02 -40.42 -39.30
N ALA A 262 43.76 -40.14 -38.93
CA ALA A 262 42.73 -41.17 -38.90
C ALA A 262 42.43 -41.75 -40.29
N GLN A 263 42.51 -40.92 -41.35
CA GLN A 263 42.37 -41.37 -42.73
C GLN A 263 43.48 -42.36 -43.12
N GLN A 264 44.74 -42.07 -42.77
CA GLN A 264 45.87 -42.96 -43.01
C GLN A 264 45.72 -44.31 -42.29
N LEU A 265 45.04 -44.32 -41.14
CA LEU A 265 44.71 -45.53 -40.38
C LEU A 265 43.46 -46.28 -40.89
N GLY A 266 42.81 -45.78 -41.95
CA GLY A 266 41.66 -46.41 -42.61
C GLY A 266 40.34 -46.26 -41.84
N TYR A 267 40.15 -45.18 -41.09
CA TYR A 267 38.88 -44.85 -40.44
C TYR A 267 38.03 -43.91 -41.32
N ASP A 268 36.72 -44.14 -41.33
CA ASP A 268 35.74 -43.32 -42.06
C ASP A 268 35.22 -42.13 -41.23
N GLY A 269 35.40 -42.16 -39.91
CA GLY A 269 34.93 -41.12 -38.98
C GLY A 269 35.57 -41.23 -37.60
N ILE A 270 35.79 -40.10 -36.95
CA ILE A 270 36.30 -40.03 -35.57
C ILE A 270 35.13 -39.64 -34.65
N VAL A 271 34.91 -40.37 -33.56
CA VAL A 271 33.89 -40.03 -32.56
C VAL A 271 34.56 -39.72 -31.24
N LEU A 272 34.44 -38.47 -30.77
CA LEU A 272 34.99 -37.99 -29.50
C LEU A 272 33.88 -38.01 -28.45
N PHE A 273 34.01 -38.83 -27.40
CA PHE A 273 33.13 -38.78 -26.23
C PHE A 273 33.79 -37.93 -25.15
N LEU A 274 33.33 -36.70 -25.00
CA LEU A 274 33.84 -35.75 -24.03
C LEU A 274 32.97 -35.83 -22.77
N ASP A 275 33.38 -36.66 -21.81
CA ASP A 275 32.73 -36.75 -20.50
C ASP A 275 33.30 -35.68 -19.55
N GLU A 276 32.46 -35.19 -18.64
CA GLU A 276 32.83 -34.19 -17.62
C GLU A 276 33.33 -32.83 -18.16
N PHE A 277 33.08 -32.49 -19.43
CA PHE A 277 33.52 -31.23 -20.06
C PHE A 277 33.05 -29.97 -19.31
N ILE A 278 31.76 -29.92 -18.98
CA ILE A 278 31.16 -28.78 -18.27
C ILE A 278 31.72 -28.66 -16.84
N LEU A 279 31.99 -29.79 -16.19
CA LEU A 279 32.58 -29.83 -14.85
C LEU A 279 34.05 -29.41 -14.86
N TRP A 280 34.80 -29.77 -15.91
CA TRP A 280 36.15 -29.28 -16.14
C TRP A 280 36.17 -27.76 -16.28
N LEU A 281 35.27 -27.17 -17.08
CA LEU A 281 35.14 -25.71 -17.18
C LEU A 281 34.75 -25.07 -15.83
N ALA A 282 33.82 -25.68 -15.10
CA ALA A 282 33.38 -25.20 -13.79
C ALA A 282 34.47 -25.30 -12.71
N SER A 283 35.44 -26.21 -12.84
CA SER A 283 36.54 -26.35 -11.87
C SER A 283 37.42 -25.10 -11.72
N ARG A 284 37.39 -24.20 -12.72
CA ARG A 284 38.07 -22.89 -12.73
C ARG A 284 37.08 -21.74 -12.88
N ALA A 285 35.87 -21.89 -12.34
CA ALA A 285 34.77 -20.91 -12.46
C ALA A 285 35.13 -19.48 -12.00
N ALA A 286 36.14 -19.34 -11.14
CA ALA A 286 36.65 -18.04 -10.67
C ALA A 286 37.50 -17.29 -11.71
N ASP A 287 37.98 -17.96 -12.78
CA ASP A 287 38.81 -17.37 -13.84
C ASP A 287 37.98 -17.26 -15.14
N THR A 288 37.20 -16.17 -15.24
CA THR A 288 36.30 -15.90 -16.36
C THR A 288 37.04 -15.71 -17.68
N ALA A 289 38.26 -15.16 -17.64
CA ALA A 289 39.12 -15.00 -18.80
C ALA A 289 39.58 -16.36 -19.37
N TRP A 290 39.90 -17.33 -18.49
CA TRP A 290 40.21 -18.69 -18.91
C TRP A 290 39.01 -19.40 -19.53
N ILE A 291 37.81 -19.29 -18.94
CA ILE A 291 36.59 -19.91 -19.47
C ILE A 291 36.21 -19.31 -20.83
N ALA A 292 36.27 -17.99 -21.00
CA ALA A 292 35.98 -17.34 -22.27
C ALA A 292 36.94 -17.81 -23.37
N ARG A 293 38.25 -17.90 -23.05
CA ARG A 293 39.29 -18.36 -23.99
C ARG A 293 39.16 -19.85 -24.35
N GLU A 294 39.02 -20.74 -23.37
CA GLU A 294 38.84 -22.17 -23.64
C GLU A 294 37.46 -22.47 -24.24
N GLY A 295 36.47 -21.62 -23.94
CA GLY A 295 35.12 -21.77 -24.43
C GLY A 295 35.02 -21.52 -25.94
N GLN A 296 35.57 -20.41 -26.43
CA GLN A 296 35.60 -20.09 -27.87
C GLN A 296 36.25 -21.20 -28.71
N LYS A 297 37.19 -21.98 -28.14
CA LYS A 297 37.84 -23.11 -28.81
C LYS A 297 36.90 -24.28 -29.11
N VAL A 298 35.87 -24.51 -28.30
CA VAL A 298 34.93 -25.65 -28.50
C VAL A 298 34.16 -25.51 -29.80
N ALA A 299 33.83 -24.28 -30.22
CA ALA A 299 33.18 -24.03 -31.50
C ALA A 299 34.00 -24.59 -32.68
N LYS A 300 35.34 -24.67 -32.54
CA LYS A 300 36.26 -25.22 -33.55
C LYS A 300 36.15 -26.73 -33.77
N LEU A 301 35.50 -27.44 -32.84
CA LEU A 301 35.18 -28.86 -33.00
C LEU A 301 34.12 -29.08 -34.07
N VAL A 302 33.25 -28.09 -34.33
CA VAL A 302 32.18 -28.15 -35.33
C VAL A 302 32.49 -27.27 -36.53
N GLU A 303 32.87 -26.01 -36.30
CA GLU A 303 33.19 -25.03 -37.34
C GLU A 303 34.67 -24.67 -37.30
N SER A 304 35.44 -25.08 -38.31
CA SER A 304 36.86 -24.75 -38.40
C SER A 304 37.16 -23.61 -39.36
N GLY A 305 38.17 -22.80 -39.03
CA GLY A 305 38.76 -21.86 -40.00
C GLY A 305 39.56 -22.57 -41.09
N ASN A 306 39.97 -23.81 -40.85
CA ASN A 306 40.66 -24.68 -41.81
C ASN A 306 39.70 -25.82 -42.25
N ALA A 307 39.21 -25.75 -43.49
CA ALA A 307 38.24 -26.69 -44.04
C ALA A 307 38.86 -28.05 -44.43
N ASP A 308 40.19 -28.21 -44.35
CA ASP A 308 40.88 -29.42 -44.75
C ASP A 308 40.81 -30.53 -43.68
N ARG A 309 39.67 -31.22 -43.63
CA ARG A 309 39.41 -32.37 -42.74
C ARG A 309 38.86 -33.55 -43.56
N PRO A 310 39.72 -34.46 -44.08
CA PRO A 310 39.26 -35.56 -44.92
C PRO A 310 38.35 -36.61 -44.23
N VAL A 311 38.42 -36.73 -42.90
CA VAL A 311 37.59 -37.62 -42.08
C VAL A 311 36.82 -36.76 -41.08
N PRO A 312 35.47 -36.82 -41.05
CA PRO A 312 34.67 -35.99 -40.15
C PRO A 312 34.90 -36.36 -38.70
N ILE A 313 34.93 -35.34 -37.84
CA ILE A 313 35.03 -35.47 -36.38
C ILE A 313 33.64 -35.25 -35.78
N ILE A 314 33.13 -36.23 -35.03
CA ILE A 314 31.83 -36.20 -34.35
C ILE A 314 32.03 -36.10 -32.85
N SER A 315 31.65 -35.00 -32.23
CA SER A 315 31.86 -34.75 -30.81
C SER A 315 30.57 -34.91 -30.01
N PHE A 316 30.50 -35.88 -29.11
CA PHE A 316 29.41 -36.02 -28.13
C PHE A 316 29.86 -35.50 -26.76
N MET A 317 29.21 -34.44 -26.27
CA MET A 317 29.56 -33.81 -25.00
C MET A 317 28.48 -34.07 -23.95
N ALA A 318 28.86 -34.63 -22.81
CA ALA A 318 27.95 -34.76 -21.68
C ALA A 318 27.66 -33.37 -21.06
N ARG A 319 26.38 -32.97 -21.05
CA ARG A 319 25.90 -31.71 -20.47
C ARG A 319 24.88 -32.00 -19.37
N GLN A 320 25.06 -31.41 -18.20
CA GLN A 320 24.17 -31.59 -17.05
C GLN A 320 23.19 -30.43 -16.92
N ARG A 321 23.71 -29.26 -16.55
CA ARG A 321 22.99 -27.97 -16.51
C ARG A 321 23.57 -27.00 -17.53
N ASP A 322 22.85 -25.92 -17.76
CA ASP A 322 23.37 -24.80 -18.51
C ASP A 322 24.49 -24.12 -17.71
N LEU A 323 25.62 -23.83 -18.36
CA LEU A 323 26.73 -23.11 -17.72
C LEU A 323 26.30 -21.73 -17.20
N ARG A 324 25.26 -21.15 -17.81
CA ARG A 324 24.63 -19.89 -17.37
C ARG A 324 24.09 -19.97 -15.93
N GLU A 325 23.48 -21.10 -15.56
CA GLU A 325 22.91 -21.32 -14.22
C GLU A 325 24.00 -21.55 -13.16
N LEU A 326 25.14 -22.12 -13.56
CA LEU A 326 26.24 -22.46 -12.65
C LEU A 326 27.12 -21.25 -12.32
N VAL A 327 27.27 -20.30 -13.23
CA VAL A 327 28.16 -19.12 -13.08
C VAL A 327 27.39 -17.86 -12.70
N GLY A 328 26.09 -17.80 -12.96
CA GLY A 328 25.24 -16.60 -12.79
C GLY A 328 25.05 -16.08 -11.37
N GLN A 329 25.57 -16.75 -10.33
CA GLN A 329 25.47 -16.30 -8.93
C GLN A 329 26.68 -15.48 -8.46
N HIS A 330 27.74 -15.34 -9.25
CA HIS A 330 29.02 -14.75 -8.81
C HIS A 330 29.51 -13.56 -9.64
N LEU A 331 28.74 -13.06 -10.62
CA LEU A 331 29.14 -11.90 -11.45
C LEU A 331 28.11 -10.75 -11.41
N PRO A 332 28.56 -9.48 -11.41
CA PRO A 332 27.71 -8.30 -11.58
C PRO A 332 27.10 -8.22 -12.99
N GLY A 333 25.90 -7.65 -13.10
CA GLY A 333 24.96 -7.87 -14.22
C GLY A 333 25.42 -7.50 -15.64
N VAL A 334 26.45 -6.67 -15.83
CA VAL A 334 26.95 -6.31 -17.17
C VAL A 334 27.88 -7.38 -17.75
N GLU A 335 28.70 -8.01 -16.90
CA GLU A 335 29.59 -9.12 -17.30
C GLU A 335 28.82 -10.44 -17.44
N GLN A 336 27.70 -10.59 -16.71
CA GLN A 336 26.79 -11.72 -16.83
C GLN A 336 26.11 -11.80 -18.20
N LEU A 337 25.72 -10.66 -18.78
CA LEU A 337 25.07 -10.58 -20.09
C LEU A 337 26.05 -10.93 -21.23
N SER A 338 27.25 -10.36 -21.24
CA SER A 338 28.26 -10.66 -22.27
C SER A 338 28.76 -12.11 -22.21
N PHE A 339 28.84 -12.67 -21.00
CA PHE A 339 29.14 -14.08 -20.78
C PHE A 339 28.01 -14.99 -21.28
N ALA A 340 26.74 -14.66 -20.97
CA ALA A 340 25.57 -15.39 -21.43
C ALA A 340 25.41 -15.37 -22.97
N ASP A 341 25.72 -14.24 -23.63
CA ASP A 341 25.68 -14.10 -25.08
C ASP A 341 26.76 -14.95 -25.77
N THR A 342 27.98 -14.93 -25.22
CA THR A 342 29.07 -15.82 -25.67
C THR A 342 28.66 -17.30 -25.49
N LEU A 343 27.97 -17.58 -24.37
CA LEU A 343 27.47 -18.91 -24.03
C LEU A 343 26.32 -19.40 -24.91
N GLN A 344 25.52 -18.51 -25.47
CA GLN A 344 24.45 -18.86 -26.38
C GLN A 344 24.99 -19.11 -27.79
N TRP A 345 26.01 -18.34 -28.20
CA TRP A 345 26.57 -18.37 -29.54
C TRP A 345 27.23 -19.71 -29.90
N TRP A 346 28.06 -20.27 -29.03
CA TRP A 346 28.65 -21.61 -29.23
C TRP A 346 27.67 -22.78 -29.01
N GLU A 347 26.64 -22.64 -28.18
CA GLU A 347 25.67 -23.71 -27.90
C GLU A 347 24.77 -24.01 -29.10
N ALA A 348 24.44 -22.98 -29.89
CA ALA A 348 23.60 -23.09 -31.09
C ALA A 348 24.22 -23.98 -32.19
N ARG A 349 25.51 -24.32 -32.09
CA ARG A 349 26.27 -25.07 -33.11
C ARG A 349 26.25 -26.58 -32.90
N PHE A 350 25.77 -27.05 -31.75
CA PHE A 350 25.70 -28.47 -31.42
C PHE A 350 24.24 -28.93 -31.41
N ASP A 351 24.00 -30.11 -31.99
CA ASP A 351 22.70 -30.78 -31.87
C ASP A 351 22.44 -31.16 -30.40
N ARG A 352 21.19 -31.37 -30.00
CA ARG A 352 20.86 -31.75 -28.62
C ARG A 352 20.16 -33.11 -28.58
N VAL A 353 20.73 -34.05 -27.84
CA VAL A 353 20.12 -35.33 -27.50
C VAL A 353 19.72 -35.28 -26.02
N ASN A 354 18.43 -35.22 -25.76
CA ASN A 354 17.90 -35.05 -24.40
C ASN A 354 17.65 -36.42 -23.74
N LEU A 355 18.37 -36.74 -22.67
CA LEU A 355 18.13 -37.89 -21.80
C LEU A 355 17.22 -37.44 -20.65
N GLU A 356 15.94 -37.78 -20.74
CA GLU A 356 14.94 -37.28 -19.83
C GLU A 356 14.89 -38.05 -18.49
N ASP A 357 14.61 -37.32 -17.41
CA ASP A 357 14.52 -37.88 -16.05
C ASP A 357 13.27 -38.73 -15.83
N ARG A 358 12.26 -38.60 -16.71
CA ARG A 358 11.03 -39.44 -16.72
C ARG A 358 11.29 -40.94 -16.86
N ASN A 359 12.52 -41.33 -17.21
CA ASN A 359 12.92 -42.72 -17.30
C ASN A 359 13.15 -43.36 -15.91
N LEU A 360 13.31 -42.56 -14.84
CA LEU A 360 13.62 -43.05 -13.49
C LEU A 360 12.58 -44.04 -12.93
N PRO A 361 11.26 -43.82 -13.06
CA PRO A 361 10.25 -44.76 -12.53
C PRO A 361 10.35 -46.16 -13.12
N GLU A 362 10.50 -46.27 -14.45
CA GLU A 362 10.67 -47.58 -15.12
C GLU A 362 11.97 -48.26 -14.69
N ILE A 363 13.03 -47.48 -14.48
CA ILE A 363 14.33 -47.97 -14.00
C ILE A 363 14.21 -48.44 -12.54
N ALA A 364 13.56 -47.69 -11.67
CA ALA A 364 13.36 -48.03 -10.26
C ALA A 364 12.51 -49.30 -10.11
N LYS A 365 11.40 -49.42 -10.85
CA LYS A 365 10.58 -50.64 -10.90
C LYS A 365 11.39 -51.86 -11.29
N LYS A 366 12.22 -51.74 -12.34
CA LYS A 366 13.03 -52.84 -12.86
C LYS A 366 14.30 -53.12 -12.06
N ARG A 367 14.84 -52.18 -11.27
CA ARG A 367 16.13 -52.38 -10.55
C ARG A 367 16.00 -52.47 -9.03
N LEU A 368 15.05 -51.77 -8.42
CA LEU A 368 14.91 -51.66 -6.96
C LEU A 368 13.67 -52.36 -6.41
N LEU A 369 12.52 -52.22 -7.08
CA LEU A 369 11.22 -52.63 -6.56
C LEU A 369 10.77 -54.02 -7.05
N ARG A 370 11.70 -54.98 -7.13
CA ARG A 370 11.38 -56.36 -7.54
C ARG A 370 10.82 -57.15 -6.34
N PRO A 371 9.57 -57.65 -6.42
CA PRO A 371 9.04 -58.56 -5.39
C PRO A 371 9.82 -59.87 -5.34
N ARG A 372 9.93 -60.48 -4.16
CA ARG A 372 10.60 -61.78 -3.97
C ARG A 372 9.87 -62.95 -4.64
N GLY A 373 8.55 -62.85 -4.79
CA GLY A 373 7.73 -63.91 -5.36
C GLY A 373 6.29 -63.47 -5.71
N PRO A 374 5.48 -64.40 -6.26
CA PRO A 374 4.12 -64.11 -6.71
C PRO A 374 3.13 -63.87 -5.56
N ALA A 375 3.40 -64.41 -4.36
CA ALA A 375 2.54 -64.19 -3.18
C ALA A 375 2.72 -62.77 -2.63
N GLU A 376 3.97 -62.30 -2.57
CA GLU A 376 4.35 -60.96 -2.17
C GLU A 376 3.77 -59.91 -3.14
N GLU A 377 3.75 -60.23 -4.44
CA GLU A 377 3.12 -59.36 -5.45
C GLU A 377 1.60 -59.20 -5.24
N GLN A 378 0.90 -60.26 -4.79
CA GLN A 378 -0.53 -60.17 -4.47
C GLN A 378 -0.80 -59.36 -3.20
N HIS A 379 0.01 -59.55 -2.14
CA HIS A 379 -0.08 -58.74 -0.92
C HIS A 379 0.15 -57.26 -1.22
N LEU A 380 1.12 -56.95 -2.08
CA LEU A 380 1.43 -55.61 -2.53
C LEU A 380 0.25 -54.96 -3.26
N LYS A 381 -0.34 -55.68 -4.24
CA LYS A 381 -1.52 -55.19 -4.98
C LYS A 381 -2.69 -54.88 -4.06
N SER A 382 -3.03 -55.78 -3.13
CA SER A 382 -4.15 -55.57 -2.21
C SER A 382 -3.96 -54.36 -1.30
N ALA A 383 -2.74 -54.11 -0.83
CA ALA A 383 -2.46 -52.96 0.03
C ALA A 383 -2.48 -51.64 -0.75
N ILE A 384 -1.97 -51.62 -1.98
CA ILE A 384 -2.03 -50.43 -2.85
C ILE A 384 -3.48 -50.11 -3.23
N ASP A 385 -4.32 -51.12 -3.49
CA ASP A 385 -5.74 -50.90 -3.80
C ASP A 385 -6.50 -50.30 -2.60
N LYS A 386 -6.15 -50.70 -1.38
CA LYS A 386 -6.68 -50.06 -0.16
C LYS A 386 -6.25 -48.60 -0.03
N LEU A 387 -5.00 -48.28 -0.33
CA LEU A 387 -4.49 -46.90 -0.34
C LEU A 387 -5.22 -46.05 -1.41
N LEU A 388 -5.39 -46.58 -2.62
CA LEU A 388 -6.08 -45.93 -3.72
C LEU A 388 -7.59 -45.70 -3.45
N GLY A 389 -8.20 -46.53 -2.59
CA GLY A 389 -9.59 -46.40 -2.16
C GLY A 389 -9.83 -45.38 -1.03
N GLN A 390 -8.80 -44.70 -0.53
CA GLN A 390 -8.91 -43.65 0.48
C GLN A 390 -9.35 -42.30 -0.15
N GLN A 391 -9.28 -41.20 0.61
CA GLN A 391 -9.76 -39.88 0.19
C GLN A 391 -9.16 -39.44 -1.17
N PRO A 392 -10.00 -39.13 -2.19
CA PRO A 392 -9.53 -38.80 -3.54
C PRO A 392 -8.55 -37.61 -3.61
N GLU A 393 -8.74 -36.60 -2.76
CA GLU A 393 -7.91 -35.39 -2.71
C GLU A 393 -6.47 -35.69 -2.25
N VAL A 394 -6.32 -36.59 -1.28
CA VAL A 394 -5.00 -37.04 -0.78
C VAL A 394 -4.26 -37.80 -1.90
N VAL A 395 -4.96 -38.72 -2.57
CA VAL A 395 -4.40 -39.49 -3.68
C VAL A 395 -3.98 -38.57 -4.83
N GLN A 396 -4.80 -37.58 -5.19
CA GLN A 396 -4.47 -36.60 -6.22
C GLN A 396 -3.21 -35.78 -5.87
N THR A 397 -3.05 -35.40 -4.60
CA THR A 397 -1.86 -34.68 -4.13
C THR A 397 -0.60 -35.54 -4.22
N LEU A 398 -0.69 -36.83 -3.88
CA LEU A 398 0.43 -37.76 -3.96
C LEU A 398 0.83 -38.12 -5.40
N LEU A 399 -0.13 -38.13 -6.32
CA LEU A 399 0.07 -38.48 -7.73
C LEU A 399 0.69 -37.35 -8.57
N THR A 400 0.50 -36.08 -8.17
CA THR A 400 0.81 -34.88 -8.98
C THR A 400 0.04 -34.86 -10.32
N ARG A 401 0.23 -33.82 -11.16
CA ARG A 401 -0.49 -33.72 -12.45
C ARG A 401 0.02 -34.70 -13.51
N GLU A 402 1.29 -35.07 -13.43
CA GLU A 402 1.94 -35.93 -14.42
C GLU A 402 1.85 -37.43 -14.08
N GLY A 403 1.55 -37.77 -12.82
CA GLY A 403 1.45 -39.15 -12.36
C GLY A 403 0.03 -39.71 -12.46
N ASP A 404 -0.06 -40.98 -12.82
CA ASP A 404 -1.31 -41.76 -12.82
C ASP A 404 -1.28 -42.84 -11.72
N GLN A 405 -2.43 -43.48 -11.48
CA GLN A 405 -2.52 -44.57 -10.50
C GLN A 405 -1.59 -45.74 -10.84
N GLN A 406 -1.27 -45.93 -12.11
CA GLN A 406 -0.34 -46.96 -12.56
C GLN A 406 1.11 -46.62 -12.16
N MET A 407 1.51 -45.35 -12.24
CA MET A 407 2.80 -44.87 -11.78
C MET A 407 2.96 -45.06 -10.27
N LEU A 408 1.93 -44.79 -9.46
CA LEU A 408 1.97 -45.08 -8.02
C LEU A 408 2.12 -46.58 -7.74
N ARG A 409 1.41 -47.43 -8.48
CA ARG A 409 1.55 -48.90 -8.39
C ARG A 409 2.97 -49.36 -8.74
N ASP A 410 3.57 -48.72 -9.72
CA ASP A 410 4.92 -49.03 -10.22
C ASP A 410 6.04 -48.53 -9.32
N LEU A 411 5.78 -47.50 -8.51
CA LEU A 411 6.75 -46.84 -7.63
C LEU A 411 6.61 -47.19 -6.15
N TYR A 412 5.51 -47.82 -5.73
CA TYR A 412 5.26 -48.15 -4.32
C TYR A 412 6.47 -48.86 -3.68
N PRO A 413 6.92 -48.46 -2.47
CA PRO A 413 6.26 -47.57 -1.49
C PRO A 413 6.51 -46.06 -1.68
N PHE A 414 7.15 -45.66 -2.78
CA PHE A 414 7.36 -44.25 -3.12
C PHE A 414 6.13 -43.66 -3.81
N THR A 415 5.80 -42.42 -3.48
CA THR A 415 4.78 -41.64 -4.17
C THR A 415 5.40 -40.87 -5.35
N PRO A 416 4.65 -40.62 -6.44
CA PRO A 416 5.13 -39.76 -7.53
C PRO A 416 5.63 -38.40 -7.05
N ALA A 417 4.93 -37.79 -6.07
CA ALA A 417 5.37 -36.56 -5.40
C ALA A 417 6.77 -36.69 -4.77
N LEU A 418 7.03 -37.75 -4.00
CA LEU A 418 8.34 -38.01 -3.40
C LEU A 418 9.42 -38.23 -4.47
N VAL A 419 9.13 -39.00 -5.52
CA VAL A 419 10.10 -39.25 -6.61
C VAL A 419 10.42 -37.95 -7.36
N GLN A 420 9.43 -37.10 -7.63
CA GLN A 420 9.63 -35.79 -8.25
C GLN A 420 10.53 -34.90 -7.39
N THR A 421 10.27 -34.81 -6.09
CA THR A 421 11.14 -34.09 -5.14
C THR A 421 12.55 -34.68 -5.12
N LEU A 422 12.67 -36.00 -5.10
CA LEU A 422 13.96 -36.69 -5.02
C LEU A 422 14.79 -36.46 -6.29
N ILE A 423 14.18 -36.46 -7.49
CA ILE A 423 14.86 -36.09 -8.73
C ILE A 423 15.40 -34.66 -8.64
N ALA A 424 14.55 -33.70 -8.26
CA ALA A 424 14.94 -32.30 -8.16
C ALA A 424 16.09 -32.09 -7.16
N VAL A 425 15.96 -32.65 -5.95
CA VAL A 425 16.98 -32.50 -4.91
C VAL A 425 18.24 -33.30 -5.23
N SER A 426 18.14 -34.50 -5.81
CA SER A 426 19.33 -35.26 -6.25
C SER A 426 20.09 -34.55 -7.37
N SER A 427 19.42 -33.73 -8.19
CA SER A 427 20.08 -32.89 -9.19
C SER A 427 20.93 -31.77 -8.57
N LEU A 428 20.67 -31.42 -7.30
CA LEU A 428 21.46 -30.46 -6.52
C LEU A 428 22.68 -31.12 -5.84
N LEU A 429 22.76 -32.45 -5.83
CA LEU A 429 23.81 -33.25 -5.18
C LEU A 429 24.87 -33.73 -6.19
N GLN A 430 26.10 -34.01 -5.72
CA GLN A 430 27.23 -34.43 -6.57
C GLN A 430 27.17 -35.89 -7.07
N ARG A 431 28.09 -36.22 -7.99
CA ARG A 431 28.19 -37.42 -8.87
C ARG A 431 27.88 -38.78 -8.23
N GLU A 432 28.11 -38.95 -6.93
CA GLU A 432 27.94 -40.23 -6.21
C GLU A 432 26.57 -40.42 -5.54
N ARG A 433 25.69 -39.40 -5.55
CA ARG A 433 24.34 -39.46 -4.98
C ARG A 433 23.27 -39.38 -6.06
N THR A 434 23.03 -40.52 -6.70
CA THR A 434 21.93 -40.65 -7.65
C THR A 434 20.59 -40.82 -6.94
N ALA A 435 19.50 -40.45 -7.62
CA ALA A 435 18.15 -40.66 -7.12
C ALA A 435 17.88 -42.12 -6.69
N LEU A 436 18.35 -43.09 -7.48
CA LEU A 436 18.23 -44.52 -7.16
C LEU A 436 18.92 -44.91 -5.86
N LYS A 437 20.08 -44.32 -5.55
CA LYS A 437 20.81 -44.59 -4.30
C LYS A 437 20.06 -44.07 -3.09
N LEU A 438 19.52 -42.85 -3.16
CA LEU A 438 18.71 -42.26 -2.08
C LEU A 438 17.43 -43.07 -1.86
N MET A 439 16.76 -43.51 -2.93
CA MET A 439 15.61 -44.41 -2.84
C MET A 439 15.99 -45.71 -2.12
N LEU A 440 17.09 -46.36 -2.50
CA LEU A 440 17.53 -47.58 -1.84
C LEU A 440 17.84 -47.36 -0.35
N GLN A 441 18.50 -46.26 0.01
CA GLN A 441 18.78 -45.91 1.40
C GLN A 441 17.49 -45.73 2.21
N MET A 442 16.49 -45.00 1.66
CA MET A 442 15.17 -44.84 2.29
C MET A 442 14.46 -46.18 2.51
N LEU A 443 14.57 -47.13 1.57
CA LEU A 443 13.99 -48.48 1.73
C LEU A 443 14.70 -49.26 2.84
N VAL A 444 16.03 -49.23 2.89
CA VAL A 444 16.82 -49.96 3.88
C VAL A 444 16.60 -49.43 5.29
N GLU A 445 16.61 -48.10 5.49
CA GLU A 445 16.37 -47.47 6.79
C GLU A 445 14.97 -47.77 7.37
N ARG A 446 14.02 -48.13 6.50
CA ARG A 446 12.61 -48.36 6.85
C ARG A 446 12.17 -49.80 6.69
N ALA A 447 13.10 -50.69 6.32
CA ALA A 447 12.80 -52.06 5.93
C ALA A 447 11.99 -52.80 7.00
N ASP A 448 12.31 -52.56 8.29
CA ASP A 448 11.72 -53.23 9.45
C ASP A 448 10.58 -52.44 10.13
N ARG A 449 10.34 -51.18 9.73
CA ARG A 449 9.42 -50.25 10.44
C ARG A 449 8.17 -49.88 9.65
N LEU A 450 8.26 -49.84 8.32
CA LEU A 450 7.14 -49.42 7.47
C LEU A 450 6.26 -50.63 7.14
N GLU A 451 4.99 -50.54 7.50
CA GLU A 451 4.00 -51.57 7.19
C GLU A 451 3.51 -51.46 5.73
N ILE A 452 3.16 -52.60 5.12
CA ILE A 452 2.57 -52.57 3.77
C ILE A 452 1.18 -51.90 3.83
N GLY A 453 0.96 -50.90 2.97
CA GLY A 453 -0.21 -50.04 2.94
C GLY A 453 0.12 -48.60 3.34
N GLU A 454 1.28 -48.37 3.97
CA GLU A 454 1.82 -47.04 4.22
C GLU A 454 2.73 -46.59 3.08
N VAL A 455 2.77 -45.29 2.82
CA VAL A 455 3.70 -44.67 1.88
C VAL A 455 4.79 -43.95 2.63
N ILE A 456 5.95 -43.75 2.00
CA ILE A 456 7.04 -42.98 2.59
C ILE A 456 6.70 -41.47 2.55
N PRO A 457 6.60 -40.77 3.70
CA PRO A 457 6.41 -39.32 3.76
C PRO A 457 7.52 -38.54 3.06
N VAL A 458 7.16 -37.41 2.44
CA VAL A 458 8.12 -36.54 1.75
C VAL A 458 9.16 -35.95 2.71
N GLY A 459 8.75 -35.55 3.92
CA GLY A 459 9.65 -34.94 4.90
C GLY A 459 10.83 -35.82 5.33
N ASP A 460 10.70 -37.12 5.15
CA ASP A 460 11.76 -38.07 5.51
C ASP A 460 12.96 -38.04 4.55
N LEU A 461 12.78 -37.50 3.34
CA LEU A 461 13.87 -37.29 2.40
C LEU A 461 14.96 -36.37 2.98
N PHE A 462 14.59 -35.42 3.86
CA PHE A 462 15.53 -34.48 4.46
C PHE A 462 16.64 -35.17 5.27
N ASP A 463 16.30 -36.24 6.01
CA ASP A 463 17.26 -36.95 6.87
C ASP A 463 18.32 -37.69 6.05
N VAL A 464 17.89 -38.32 4.95
CA VAL A 464 18.77 -39.03 4.01
C VAL A 464 19.74 -38.07 3.31
N ILE A 465 19.28 -36.84 3.02
CA ILE A 465 20.15 -35.83 2.41
C ILE A 465 21.11 -35.26 3.47
N ALA A 466 20.60 -34.93 4.65
CA ALA A 466 21.35 -34.26 5.71
C ALA A 466 22.45 -35.13 6.36
N SER A 467 22.32 -36.45 6.30
CA SER A 467 23.23 -37.40 6.95
C SER A 467 24.54 -37.69 6.21
N GLY A 468 24.60 -37.49 4.89
CA GLY A 468 25.84 -37.82 4.17
C GLY A 468 26.85 -36.66 4.08
N ASP A 469 28.13 -36.98 4.01
CA ASP A 469 29.24 -36.02 3.88
C ASP A 469 29.47 -35.53 2.41
N GLU A 470 29.61 -34.21 2.27
CA GLU A 470 30.28 -33.35 1.26
C GLU A 470 30.10 -33.53 -0.28
N PRO A 471 30.50 -32.54 -1.13
CA PRO A 471 30.24 -31.09 -1.12
C PRO A 471 29.31 -30.67 -2.26
N PHE A 472 28.47 -29.64 -2.06
CA PHE A 472 27.60 -29.06 -3.10
C PHE A 472 28.39 -28.09 -4.01
N THR A 473 27.80 -27.61 -5.12
CA THR A 473 28.28 -26.40 -5.81
C THR A 473 28.33 -25.22 -4.82
N HIS A 474 29.34 -24.34 -4.89
CA HIS A 474 29.60 -23.30 -3.87
C HIS A 474 28.36 -22.49 -3.44
N GLY A 475 27.48 -22.11 -4.37
CA GLY A 475 26.23 -21.38 -4.06
C GLY A 475 25.16 -22.21 -3.36
N ILE A 476 24.91 -23.45 -3.80
CA ILE A 476 23.89 -24.34 -3.21
C ILE A 476 24.34 -24.89 -1.84
N LYS A 477 25.66 -25.02 -1.63
CA LYS A 477 26.25 -25.43 -0.36
C LYS A 477 25.79 -24.54 0.79
N LEU A 478 25.86 -23.22 0.55
CA LEU A 478 25.49 -22.22 1.55
C LEU A 478 24.00 -22.32 1.92
N PHE A 479 23.10 -22.38 0.93
CA PHE A 479 21.66 -22.51 1.18
C PHE A 479 21.29 -23.79 1.91
N PHE A 480 21.92 -24.93 1.58
CA PHE A 480 21.67 -26.19 2.27
C PHE A 480 22.25 -26.20 3.69
N GLU A 481 23.43 -25.63 3.91
CA GLU A 481 23.99 -25.45 5.26
C GLU A 481 23.10 -24.54 6.11
N GLN A 482 22.55 -23.47 5.54
CA GLN A 482 21.59 -22.60 6.22
C GLN A 482 20.30 -23.35 6.60
N ALA A 483 19.75 -24.16 5.69
CA ALA A 483 18.60 -25.02 5.98
C ALA A 483 18.89 -26.00 7.16
N ARG A 484 20.08 -26.60 7.16
CA ARG A 484 20.54 -27.51 8.22
C ARG A 484 20.76 -26.78 9.55
N GLN A 485 21.25 -25.54 9.51
CA GLN A 485 21.37 -24.69 10.70
C GLN A 485 20.00 -24.28 11.24
N LEU A 486 19.07 -23.83 10.38
CA LEU A 486 17.70 -23.48 10.77
C LEU A 486 17.00 -24.67 11.45
N TRP A 487 17.13 -25.87 10.85
CA TRP A 487 16.62 -27.10 11.44
C TRP A 487 17.20 -27.34 12.84
N ARG A 488 18.53 -27.32 12.99
CA ARG A 488 19.20 -27.68 14.24
C ARG A 488 19.09 -26.62 15.35
N ARG A 489 19.11 -25.34 15.00
CA ARG A 489 19.16 -24.24 15.97
C ARG A 489 17.79 -23.74 16.40
N ARG A 490 16.76 -23.86 15.55
CA ARG A 490 15.46 -23.25 15.79
C ARG A 490 14.31 -24.24 15.74
N LEU A 491 14.14 -24.94 14.62
CA LEU A 491 12.96 -25.82 14.43
C LEU A 491 13.01 -27.05 15.34
N LEU A 492 14.18 -27.66 15.52
CA LEU A 492 14.33 -28.83 16.37
C LEU A 492 14.14 -28.49 17.86
N PRO A 493 14.83 -27.48 18.45
CA PRO A 493 14.62 -27.10 19.85
C PRO A 493 13.16 -26.71 20.15
N LEU A 494 12.48 -26.05 19.22
CA LEU A 494 11.05 -25.73 19.34
C LEU A 494 10.21 -26.99 19.54
N LEU A 495 10.45 -28.02 18.74
CA LEU A 495 9.75 -29.30 18.85
C LEU A 495 10.13 -30.06 20.12
N GLU A 496 11.40 -30.02 20.53
CA GLU A 496 11.87 -30.65 21.77
C GLU A 496 11.21 -30.04 23.01
N ASP A 497 11.09 -28.71 23.07
CA ASP A 497 10.40 -27.99 24.15
C ASP A 497 8.90 -28.33 24.18
N GLN A 498 8.24 -28.34 23.02
CA GLN A 498 6.82 -28.69 22.92
C GLN A 498 6.50 -30.10 23.47
N HIS A 499 7.37 -31.08 23.19
CA HIS A 499 7.13 -32.48 23.55
C HIS A 499 7.82 -32.91 24.85
N GLY A 500 8.76 -32.11 25.36
CA GLY A 500 9.55 -32.36 26.56
C GLY A 500 10.50 -33.56 26.43
N ILE A 501 10.98 -33.86 25.22
CA ILE A 501 11.94 -34.94 24.92
C ILE A 501 12.93 -34.50 23.85
N THR A 502 14.17 -34.99 23.90
CA THR A 502 15.18 -34.67 22.88
C THR A 502 15.13 -35.62 21.67
N TRP A 503 15.61 -35.16 20.51
CA TRP A 503 15.70 -35.97 19.30
C TRP A 503 16.59 -37.20 19.48
N SER A 504 17.69 -37.05 20.23
CA SER A 504 18.62 -38.14 20.55
C SER A 504 17.96 -39.24 21.39
N GLU A 505 17.17 -38.86 22.41
CA GLU A 505 16.40 -39.81 23.24
C GLU A 505 15.31 -40.53 22.43
N ALA A 506 14.72 -39.85 21.45
CA ALA A 506 13.77 -40.45 20.54
C ALA A 506 14.45 -41.51 19.64
N GLU A 507 15.62 -41.20 19.04
CA GLU A 507 16.38 -42.11 18.18
C GLU A 507 16.93 -43.33 18.92
N ALA A 508 17.46 -43.13 20.13
CA ALA A 508 18.00 -44.21 20.97
C ALA A 508 16.91 -45.13 21.56
N GLY A 509 15.63 -44.77 21.43
CA GLY A 509 14.52 -45.53 22.02
C GLY A 509 14.42 -45.40 23.54
N ALA A 510 14.99 -44.35 24.12
CA ALA A 510 15.05 -44.11 25.57
C ALA A 510 13.83 -43.33 26.13
N SER A 511 12.91 -42.90 25.27
CA SER A 511 11.73 -42.08 25.59
C SER A 511 10.41 -42.84 25.38
N ASP A 512 9.30 -42.29 25.88
CA ASP A 512 7.95 -42.85 25.63
C ASP A 512 7.70 -43.00 24.12
N PRO A 513 7.41 -44.22 23.61
CA PRO A 513 7.16 -44.48 22.19
C PRO A 513 6.10 -43.56 21.58
N LYS A 514 5.09 -43.14 22.36
CA LYS A 514 4.03 -42.23 21.86
C LYS A 514 4.55 -40.81 21.66
N LYS A 515 5.31 -40.27 22.63
CA LYS A 515 5.93 -38.95 22.51
C LYS A 515 6.98 -38.93 21.41
N ALA A 516 7.80 -39.98 21.31
CA ALA A 516 8.79 -40.12 20.26
C ALA A 516 8.17 -40.22 18.85
N ALA A 517 6.99 -40.85 18.72
CA ALA A 517 6.24 -40.87 17.47
C ALA A 517 5.65 -39.48 17.14
N ALA A 518 5.09 -38.77 18.13
CA ALA A 518 4.55 -37.42 17.96
C ALA A 518 5.62 -36.41 17.51
N LEU A 519 6.80 -36.44 18.16
CA LEU A 519 7.95 -35.61 17.78
C LEU A 519 8.38 -35.85 16.33
N ARG A 520 8.51 -37.12 15.91
CA ARG A 520 8.88 -37.48 14.53
C ARG A 520 7.82 -37.04 13.51
N ASN A 521 6.55 -37.17 13.87
CA ASN A 521 5.45 -36.78 12.98
C ASN A 521 5.40 -35.27 12.78
N ASP A 522 5.57 -34.48 13.84
CA ASP A 522 5.67 -33.03 13.74
C ASP A 522 6.94 -32.59 12.98
N ALA A 523 8.06 -33.29 13.22
CA ALA A 523 9.30 -33.07 12.51
C ALA A 523 9.17 -33.29 10.99
N ARG A 524 8.42 -34.30 10.53
CA ARG A 524 8.19 -34.55 9.09
C ARG A 524 7.48 -33.39 8.39
N LEU A 525 6.53 -32.73 9.06
CA LEU A 525 5.82 -31.57 8.52
C LEU A 525 6.80 -30.41 8.30
N LEU A 526 7.61 -30.09 9.32
CA LEU A 526 8.62 -29.03 9.22
C LEU A 526 9.73 -29.38 8.22
N LYS A 527 10.22 -30.62 8.17
CA LYS A 527 11.19 -31.07 7.17
C LYS A 527 10.66 -30.96 5.74
N THR A 528 9.36 -31.18 5.53
CA THR A 528 8.73 -30.97 4.21
C THR A 528 8.74 -29.49 3.82
N LEU A 529 8.50 -28.58 4.77
CA LEU A 529 8.64 -27.14 4.53
C LEU A 529 10.09 -26.75 4.22
N VAL A 530 11.06 -27.35 4.92
CA VAL A 530 12.49 -27.16 4.61
C VAL A 530 12.80 -27.65 3.18
N LEU A 531 12.33 -28.83 2.79
CA LEU A 531 12.50 -29.34 1.42
C LEU A 531 11.85 -28.42 0.38
N ALA A 532 10.69 -27.83 0.69
CA ALA A 532 10.02 -26.87 -0.19
C ALA A 532 10.81 -25.58 -0.40
N SER A 533 11.53 -25.14 0.62
CA SER A 533 12.45 -24.01 0.49
C SER A 533 13.71 -24.35 -0.32
N LEU A 534 14.15 -25.62 -0.31
CA LEU A 534 15.33 -26.09 -1.04
C LEU A 534 15.07 -26.38 -2.53
N ALA A 535 13.86 -26.82 -2.87
CA ALA A 535 13.47 -27.19 -4.24
C ALA A 535 12.10 -26.57 -4.63
N PRO A 536 12.01 -25.22 -4.71
CA PRO A 536 10.75 -24.51 -4.96
C PRO A 536 10.17 -24.77 -6.35
N GLU A 537 10.97 -25.29 -7.30
CA GLU A 537 10.54 -25.64 -8.66
C GLU A 537 9.62 -26.88 -8.71
N VAL A 538 9.65 -27.73 -7.68
CA VAL A 538 8.90 -28.98 -7.62
C VAL A 538 7.41 -28.74 -7.43
N GLU A 539 6.57 -29.27 -8.32
CA GLU A 539 5.11 -29.11 -8.26
C GLU A 539 4.51 -29.57 -6.92
N ALA A 540 4.94 -30.73 -6.43
CA ALA A 540 4.51 -31.26 -5.14
C ALA A 540 4.81 -30.29 -3.98
N LEU A 541 5.86 -29.47 -4.07
CA LEU A 541 6.29 -28.55 -3.02
C LEU A 541 5.89 -27.09 -3.24
N LYS A 542 5.28 -26.77 -4.39
CA LYS A 542 4.73 -25.43 -4.67
C LYS A 542 3.42 -25.20 -3.94
N HIS A 543 3.18 -23.96 -3.52
CA HIS A 543 1.92 -23.51 -2.93
C HIS A 543 1.42 -24.48 -1.84
N LEU A 544 2.28 -24.79 -0.87
CA LEU A 544 1.92 -25.68 0.22
C LEU A 544 0.76 -25.06 1.00
N THR A 545 -0.20 -25.89 1.35
CA THR A 545 -1.33 -25.57 2.24
C THR A 545 -1.36 -26.61 3.35
N PRO A 546 -2.03 -26.37 4.49
CA PRO A 546 -2.16 -27.38 5.54
C PRO A 546 -2.68 -28.73 5.06
N THR A 547 -3.68 -28.75 4.16
CA THR A 547 -4.19 -30.01 3.58
C THR A 547 -3.14 -30.70 2.71
N LYS A 548 -2.42 -29.94 1.86
CA LYS A 548 -1.36 -30.46 1.01
C LYS A 548 -0.18 -31.00 1.83
N LEU A 549 0.20 -30.31 2.91
CA LEU A 549 1.28 -30.71 3.81
C LEU A 549 0.95 -32.01 4.56
N ALA A 550 -0.31 -32.18 4.99
CA ALA A 550 -0.81 -33.42 5.57
C ALA A 550 -0.77 -34.58 4.57
N ALA A 551 -1.18 -34.34 3.32
CA ALA A 551 -1.20 -35.35 2.27
C ALA A 551 0.23 -35.80 1.86
N LEU A 552 1.18 -34.87 1.70
CA LEU A 552 2.59 -35.21 1.40
C LEU A 552 3.26 -36.01 2.53
N ASN A 553 2.75 -35.87 3.76
CA ASN A 553 3.21 -36.62 4.93
C ASN A 553 2.14 -37.61 5.41
N HIS A 554 1.47 -38.27 4.46
CA HIS A 554 0.40 -39.20 4.76
C HIS A 554 0.80 -40.23 5.82
N GLY A 555 -0.09 -40.48 6.79
CA GLY A 555 0.14 -41.39 7.92
C GLY A 555 0.78 -40.75 9.16
N THR A 556 1.21 -39.49 9.10
CA THR A 556 1.82 -38.79 10.25
C THR A 556 0.82 -38.22 11.25
N ILE A 557 -0.33 -37.73 10.78
CA ILE A 557 -1.35 -37.11 11.62
C ILE A 557 -2.53 -38.05 11.74
N ARG A 558 -2.84 -38.49 12.95
CA ARG A 558 -4.02 -39.29 13.24
C ARG A 558 -5.03 -38.40 13.94
N THR A 559 -6.10 -38.05 13.24
CA THR A 559 -7.24 -37.33 13.83
C THR A 559 -8.40 -38.30 14.06
N PRO A 560 -9.23 -38.10 15.10
CA PRO A 560 -10.43 -38.92 15.32
C PRO A 560 -11.53 -38.65 14.27
N VAL A 561 -11.47 -37.51 13.58
CA VAL A 561 -12.44 -37.09 12.55
C VAL A 561 -11.76 -37.06 11.18
N PRO A 562 -12.07 -38.00 10.27
CA PRO A 562 -11.50 -38.00 8.92
C PRO A 562 -11.74 -36.67 8.19
N GLY A 563 -10.70 -36.11 7.57
CA GLY A 563 -10.78 -34.83 6.86
C GLY A 563 -10.45 -33.59 7.71
N SER A 564 -10.24 -33.76 9.03
CA SER A 564 -9.81 -32.67 9.92
C SER A 564 -8.29 -32.49 10.01
N GLU A 565 -7.52 -33.29 9.28
CA GLU A 565 -6.05 -33.28 9.31
C GLU A 565 -5.49 -31.90 8.91
N GLY A 566 -6.09 -31.24 7.91
CA GLY A 566 -5.68 -29.90 7.49
C GLY A 566 -5.83 -28.85 8.59
N ILE A 567 -6.93 -28.90 9.35
CA ILE A 567 -7.17 -27.98 10.47
C ILE A 567 -6.15 -28.22 11.58
N ALA A 568 -5.88 -29.49 11.93
CA ALA A 568 -4.89 -29.85 12.93
C ALA A 568 -3.48 -29.39 12.53
N VAL A 569 -3.11 -29.49 11.24
CA VAL A 569 -1.86 -28.93 10.73
C VAL A 569 -1.83 -27.41 10.87
N LEU A 570 -2.91 -26.72 10.50
CA LEU A 570 -2.97 -25.26 10.56
C LEU A 570 -2.78 -24.74 11.99
N THR A 571 -3.42 -25.38 12.99
CA THR A 571 -3.24 -25.03 14.41
C THR A 571 -1.78 -25.17 14.83
N LYS A 572 -1.11 -26.27 14.45
CA LYS A 572 0.32 -26.48 14.73
C LYS A 572 1.19 -25.41 14.05
N LEU A 573 0.94 -25.12 12.78
CA LEU A 573 1.70 -24.11 12.03
C LEU A 573 1.55 -22.70 12.61
N LYS A 574 0.34 -22.28 13.00
CA LYS A 574 0.11 -20.96 13.64
C LYS A 574 0.90 -20.84 14.95
N ARG A 575 0.90 -21.90 15.77
CA ARG A 575 1.70 -21.95 17.00
C ARG A 575 3.21 -21.85 16.72
N TRP A 576 3.71 -22.61 15.76
CA TRP A 576 5.13 -22.60 15.39
C TRP A 576 5.56 -21.27 14.77
N ALA A 577 4.72 -20.65 13.94
CA ALA A 577 5.00 -19.35 13.32
C ALA A 577 5.16 -18.22 14.34
N GLY A 578 4.41 -18.23 15.45
CA GLY A 578 4.57 -17.25 16.53
C GLY A 578 5.96 -17.28 17.20
N GLN A 579 6.63 -18.44 17.19
CA GLN A 579 7.95 -18.62 17.78
C GLN A 579 9.09 -18.58 16.74
N ALA A 580 8.82 -19.06 15.52
CA ALA A 580 9.73 -19.11 14.38
C ALA A 580 9.20 -18.27 13.21
N GLY A 581 9.69 -17.02 13.10
CA GLY A 581 9.28 -16.06 12.08
C GLY A 581 9.65 -16.44 10.64
N GLU A 582 10.45 -17.48 10.45
CA GLU A 582 10.75 -18.09 9.15
C GLU A 582 9.52 -18.78 8.53
N ILE A 583 8.53 -19.16 9.34
CA ILE A 583 7.30 -19.80 8.88
C ILE A 583 6.28 -18.71 8.49
N LYS A 584 6.00 -18.62 7.19
CA LYS A 584 5.04 -17.67 6.62
C LYS A 584 3.70 -18.33 6.36
N ILE A 585 2.64 -17.67 6.79
CA ILE A 585 1.23 -18.02 6.54
C ILE A 585 0.60 -16.79 5.88
N ALA A 586 0.08 -16.94 4.66
CA ALA A 586 -0.30 -15.80 3.84
C ALA A 586 -1.58 -15.09 4.30
N ASP A 587 -2.57 -15.83 4.80
CA ASP A 587 -3.89 -15.33 5.17
C ASP A 587 -4.54 -16.13 6.30
N ASP A 588 -5.65 -15.63 6.84
CA ASP A 588 -6.41 -16.27 7.94
C ASP A 588 -7.51 -17.22 7.42
N SER A 589 -7.36 -17.70 6.19
CA SER A 589 -8.20 -18.72 5.57
C SER A 589 -8.08 -20.07 6.32
N PRO A 590 -9.10 -20.95 6.27
CA PRO A 590 -8.98 -22.31 6.82
C PRO A 590 -7.95 -23.19 6.10
N ASN A 591 -7.47 -22.81 4.91
CA ASN A 591 -6.43 -23.53 4.18
C ASN A 591 -5.45 -22.56 3.48
N PRO A 592 -4.67 -21.77 4.25
CA PRO A 592 -3.83 -20.70 3.73
C PRO A 592 -2.57 -21.26 3.06
N SER A 593 -1.89 -20.45 2.24
CA SER A 593 -0.58 -20.85 1.71
C SER A 593 0.51 -20.70 2.78
N VAL A 594 1.33 -21.74 2.93
CA VAL A 594 2.38 -21.87 3.94
C VAL A 594 3.73 -21.98 3.23
N ALA A 595 4.71 -21.21 3.69
CA ALA A 595 6.08 -21.25 3.18
C ALA A 595 7.09 -21.15 4.33
N LEU A 596 8.29 -21.65 4.10
CA LEU A 596 9.43 -21.46 4.99
C LEU A 596 10.50 -20.65 4.27
N GLU A 597 10.90 -19.52 4.84
CA GLU A 597 12.00 -18.72 4.31
C GLU A 597 13.26 -18.94 5.14
N ILE A 598 14.28 -19.50 4.51
CA ILE A 598 15.60 -19.65 5.12
C ILE A 598 16.25 -18.26 5.15
N ALA A 599 16.20 -17.62 6.32
CA ALA A 599 16.85 -16.34 6.57
C ALA A 599 18.38 -16.50 6.60
N GLN A 600 19.12 -15.57 6.01
CA GLN A 600 20.58 -15.49 6.20
C GLN A 600 20.97 -14.81 7.52
N VAL A 601 19.98 -14.32 8.28
CA VAL A 601 20.18 -13.35 9.36
C VAL A 601 19.56 -13.84 10.67
N ASP A 602 20.35 -13.80 11.74
CA ASP A 602 19.93 -14.15 13.10
C ASP A 602 19.16 -12.99 13.74
N THR A 603 17.82 -13.09 13.70
CA THR A 603 16.91 -12.10 14.31
C THR A 603 16.91 -12.14 15.84
N ASP A 604 17.25 -13.27 16.45
CA ASP A 604 17.13 -13.44 17.90
C ASP A 604 18.27 -12.71 18.62
N THR A 605 19.47 -12.69 18.05
CA THR A 605 20.58 -11.88 18.55
C THR A 605 20.24 -10.38 18.50
N ILE A 606 19.54 -9.92 17.45
CA ILE A 606 19.09 -8.52 17.34
C ILE A 606 18.09 -8.18 18.46
N LEU A 607 17.10 -9.05 18.68
CA LEU A 607 16.08 -8.86 19.73
C LEU A 607 16.64 -8.95 21.14
N ALA A 608 17.59 -9.87 21.39
CA ALA A 608 18.25 -10.05 22.68
C ALA A 608 18.93 -8.76 23.16
N ASN A 609 19.54 -8.01 22.24
CA ASN A 609 20.19 -6.74 22.56
C ASN A 609 19.22 -5.61 22.92
N ALA A 610 17.92 -5.76 22.61
CA ALA A 610 16.87 -4.79 22.89
C ALA A 610 15.92 -5.22 24.03
N LEU A 611 16.22 -6.33 24.73
CA LEU A 611 15.38 -6.85 25.82
C LEU A 611 15.16 -5.87 26.98
N SER A 612 16.08 -4.93 27.23
CA SER A 612 15.93 -3.91 28.27
C SER A 612 14.74 -2.97 28.05
N PHE A 613 14.19 -2.93 26.83
CA PHE A 613 13.02 -2.14 26.49
C PHE A 613 11.69 -2.82 26.89
N ASP A 614 11.73 -4.11 27.22
CA ASP A 614 10.57 -4.82 27.76
C ASP A 614 10.32 -4.38 29.22
N THR A 615 9.55 -3.31 29.37
CA THR A 615 9.16 -2.73 30.67
C THR A 615 7.64 -2.71 30.80
N GLN A 616 7.13 -2.72 32.03
CA GLN A 616 5.68 -2.68 32.26
C GLN A 616 5.01 -1.47 31.61
N GLY A 617 5.63 -0.29 31.69
CA GLY A 617 5.10 0.93 31.06
C GLY A 617 5.02 0.81 29.54
N ASN A 618 6.00 0.18 28.90
CA ASN A 618 5.98 -0.07 27.47
C ASN A 618 4.95 -1.15 27.08
N ARG A 619 4.78 -2.20 27.88
CA ARG A 619 3.70 -3.20 27.71
C ARG A 619 2.32 -2.54 27.81
N GLN A 620 2.11 -1.64 28.77
CA GLN A 620 0.86 -0.88 28.91
C GLN A 620 0.63 0.06 27.73
N ALA A 621 1.66 0.76 27.25
CA ALA A 621 1.58 1.60 26.06
C ALA A 621 1.20 0.78 24.81
N GLU A 622 1.78 -0.41 24.65
CA GLU A 622 1.48 -1.32 23.55
C GLU A 622 0.02 -1.81 23.59
N VAL A 623 -0.45 -2.30 24.74
CA VAL A 623 -1.85 -2.73 24.87
C VAL A 623 -2.81 -1.56 24.66
N ARG A 624 -2.50 -0.37 25.19
CA ARG A 624 -3.29 0.84 24.94
C ARG A 624 -3.39 1.13 23.44
N GLN A 625 -2.27 1.04 22.71
CA GLN A 625 -2.26 1.24 21.26
C GLN A 625 -3.15 0.21 20.55
N LEU A 626 -3.05 -1.08 20.89
CA LEU A 626 -3.88 -2.13 20.29
C LEU A 626 -5.38 -1.94 20.57
N LEU A 627 -5.74 -1.47 21.76
CA LEU A 627 -7.12 -1.18 22.13
C LEU A 627 -7.64 0.06 21.41
N LEU A 628 -6.85 1.14 21.32
CA LEU A 628 -7.20 2.34 20.55
C LEU A 628 -7.45 2.01 19.08
N GLU A 629 -6.58 1.19 18.47
CA GLU A 629 -6.77 0.71 17.10
C GLU A 629 -8.03 -0.15 16.95
N GLY A 630 -8.31 -1.03 17.91
CA GLY A 630 -9.53 -1.83 17.93
C GLY A 630 -10.82 -1.00 18.10
N LEU A 631 -10.69 0.21 18.65
CA LEU A 631 -11.75 1.22 18.76
C LEU A 631 -11.80 2.17 17.55
N GLU A 632 -10.87 2.03 16.59
CA GLU A 632 -10.67 2.93 15.45
C GLU A 632 -10.41 4.39 15.86
N LEU A 633 -9.72 4.58 17.00
CA LEU A 633 -9.34 5.88 17.53
C LEU A 633 -7.92 6.24 17.13
N THR A 634 -7.72 7.43 16.57
CA THR A 634 -6.38 7.97 16.31
C THR A 634 -5.74 8.39 17.65
N GLU A 635 -4.48 8.03 17.87
CA GLU A 635 -3.72 8.55 19.02
C GLU A 635 -3.67 10.08 18.98
N VAL A 636 -4.34 10.73 19.94
CA VAL A 636 -4.17 12.15 20.17
C VAL A 636 -2.87 12.31 20.96
N VAL A 637 -1.79 12.57 20.23
CA VAL A 637 -0.49 12.90 20.82
C VAL A 637 -0.66 14.19 21.62
N SER A 638 -0.53 14.10 22.94
CA SER A 638 -0.42 15.24 23.86
C SER A 638 -1.70 16.07 24.12
N SER A 639 -2.64 15.51 24.87
CA SER A 639 -3.56 16.31 25.69
C SER A 639 -3.48 15.89 27.16
N LEU A 640 -3.51 16.86 28.07
CA LEU A 640 -3.69 16.63 29.53
C LEU A 640 -5.08 16.02 29.86
N LEU A 641 -5.94 15.88 28.84
CA LEU A 641 -7.31 15.37 28.94
C LEU A 641 -7.42 13.99 28.28
N PRO A 642 -8.28 13.10 28.81
CA PRO A 642 -8.59 11.81 28.18
C PRO A 642 -9.14 11.99 26.76
N PRO A 643 -8.86 11.05 25.83
CA PRO A 643 -9.44 11.07 24.48
C PRO A 643 -10.97 11.04 24.53
N GLU A 644 -11.61 11.88 23.71
CA GLU A 644 -13.07 11.91 23.51
C GLU A 644 -13.45 11.05 22.30
N LEU A 645 -14.44 10.17 22.48
CA LEU A 645 -15.09 9.43 21.40
C LEU A 645 -16.41 10.13 21.03
N ASP A 646 -16.57 10.42 19.74
CA ASP A 646 -17.86 10.79 19.16
C ASP A 646 -18.66 9.52 18.81
N LEU A 647 -19.89 9.42 19.32
CA LEU A 647 -20.82 8.36 18.97
C LEU A 647 -22.16 8.92 18.50
N VAL A 648 -22.85 8.18 17.63
CA VAL A 648 -24.21 8.53 17.19
C VAL A 648 -25.20 7.60 17.88
N TRP A 649 -25.93 8.12 18.86
CA TRP A 649 -26.94 7.38 19.62
C TRP A 649 -28.34 7.94 19.32
N ARG A 650 -29.25 7.08 18.83
CA ARG A 650 -30.62 7.47 18.40
C ARG A 650 -30.63 8.63 17.39
N GLY A 651 -29.59 8.74 16.56
CA GLY A 651 -29.37 9.83 15.61
C GLY A 651 -28.84 11.12 16.22
N SER A 652 -28.51 11.16 17.51
CA SER A 652 -27.85 12.29 18.18
C SER A 652 -26.36 12.01 18.38
N ARG A 653 -25.51 12.99 18.06
CA ARG A 653 -24.08 12.91 18.42
C ARG A 653 -23.90 13.11 19.92
N ARG A 654 -23.16 12.20 20.55
CA ARG A 654 -22.74 12.26 21.95
C ARG A 654 -21.23 12.12 22.02
N LYS A 655 -20.69 12.60 23.14
CA LYS A 655 -19.29 12.45 23.49
C LYS A 655 -19.16 11.55 24.70
N ALA A 656 -18.14 10.71 24.69
CA ALA A 656 -17.72 9.93 25.84
C ALA A 656 -16.21 10.02 25.98
N GLU A 657 -15.69 9.82 27.18
CA GLU A 657 -14.25 9.80 27.43
C GLU A 657 -13.76 8.38 27.66
N ILE A 658 -12.56 8.08 27.17
CA ILE A 658 -11.90 6.80 27.43
C ILE A 658 -10.65 7.03 28.25
N LEU A 659 -10.57 6.35 29.39
CA LEU A 659 -9.41 6.33 30.25
C LEU A 659 -8.81 4.92 30.24
N PHE A 660 -7.49 4.82 30.17
CA PHE A 660 -6.77 3.55 30.27
C PHE A 660 -5.90 3.57 31.53
N GLY A 661 -6.07 2.59 32.42
CA GLY A 661 -5.28 2.50 33.64
C GLY A 661 -5.83 1.47 34.63
N ASN A 662 -4.95 1.02 35.53
CA ASN A 662 -5.29 0.07 36.58
C ASN A 662 -6.29 0.71 37.55
N VAL A 663 -7.44 0.06 37.75
CA VAL A 663 -8.57 0.56 38.55
C VAL A 663 -8.18 0.71 40.01
N ARG A 664 -7.39 -0.24 40.54
CA ARG A 664 -6.80 -0.19 41.88
C ARG A 664 -6.12 1.15 42.20
N GLU A 665 -5.45 1.75 41.23
CA GLU A 665 -4.65 2.96 41.40
C GLU A 665 -5.46 4.26 41.20
N GLN A 666 -6.72 4.17 40.76
CA GLN A 666 -7.53 5.35 40.48
C GLN A 666 -8.20 5.92 41.73
N SER A 667 -8.41 7.23 41.70
CA SER A 667 -9.25 7.97 42.66
C SER A 667 -10.68 8.11 42.12
N PHE A 668 -11.65 8.35 43.01
CA PHE A 668 -13.03 8.58 42.59
C PHE A 668 -13.18 9.80 41.66
N ASP A 669 -12.45 10.89 41.91
CA ASP A 669 -12.47 12.09 41.06
C ASP A 669 -12.00 11.80 39.63
N THR A 670 -11.03 10.89 39.49
CA THR A 670 -10.56 10.40 38.18
C THR A 670 -11.60 9.49 37.51
N LEU A 671 -12.42 8.78 38.27
CA LEU A 671 -13.43 7.88 37.71
C LEU A 671 -14.70 8.63 37.30
N LYS A 672 -15.21 9.54 38.14
CA LYS A 672 -16.53 10.17 38.03
C LYS A 672 -16.83 10.86 36.68
N GLY A 673 -15.81 11.33 35.96
CA GLY A 673 -16.00 12.03 34.69
C GLY A 673 -16.27 13.53 34.83
N ARG A 674 -16.23 14.25 33.70
CA ARG A 674 -16.73 15.64 33.61
C ARG A 674 -18.26 15.64 33.63
N GLU A 675 -18.83 16.74 34.10
CA GLU A 675 -20.29 16.90 34.10
C GLU A 675 -20.86 16.83 32.68
N GLY A 676 -21.91 16.02 32.48
CA GLY A 676 -22.54 15.84 31.16
C GLY A 676 -21.90 14.79 30.24
N ILE A 677 -20.76 14.18 30.61
CA ILE A 677 -20.02 13.24 29.75
C ILE A 677 -19.83 11.90 30.47
N TRP A 678 -20.12 10.79 29.78
CA TRP A 678 -19.82 9.44 30.28
C TRP A 678 -18.33 9.14 30.14
N ARG A 679 -17.73 8.56 31.19
CA ARG A 679 -16.35 8.08 31.17
C ARG A 679 -16.31 6.56 31.19
N ILE A 680 -15.50 5.96 30.33
CA ILE A 680 -15.23 4.52 30.35
C ILE A 680 -13.77 4.32 30.72
N LEU A 681 -13.52 3.62 31.82
CA LEU A 681 -12.19 3.17 32.20
C LEU A 681 -11.97 1.75 31.69
N VAL A 682 -10.87 1.54 30.98
CA VAL A 682 -10.43 0.24 30.50
C VAL A 682 -9.14 -0.13 31.25
N ASP A 683 -9.21 -1.21 32.03
CA ASP A 683 -8.09 -1.74 32.82
C ASP A 683 -7.18 -2.63 31.95
N PHE A 684 -5.93 -2.90 32.35
CA PHE A 684 -4.97 -3.74 31.64
C PHE A 684 -5.05 -5.22 32.06
N PRO A 685 -4.80 -6.18 31.15
CA PRO A 685 -4.92 -7.62 31.43
C PRO A 685 -3.68 -8.20 32.13
N PHE A 686 -2.96 -7.38 32.89
CA PHE A 686 -1.79 -7.75 33.70
C PHE A 686 -1.46 -6.61 34.67
N ASP A 687 -0.92 -6.96 35.85
CA ASP A 687 -0.44 -5.99 36.83
C ASP A 687 0.83 -6.48 37.56
N GLN A 688 1.40 -5.65 38.45
CA GLN A 688 2.53 -6.03 39.29
C GLN A 688 2.12 -7.07 40.34
N PRO A 689 2.86 -8.19 40.46
CA PRO A 689 2.63 -9.14 41.55
C PRO A 689 2.74 -8.44 42.92
N PRO A 690 1.84 -8.73 43.88
CA PRO A 690 0.87 -9.84 43.90
C PRO A 690 -0.55 -9.50 43.40
N HIS A 691 -0.74 -8.38 42.69
CA HIS A 691 -2.08 -7.88 42.35
C HIS A 691 -2.74 -8.64 41.20
N GLY A 692 -4.06 -8.76 41.28
CA GLY A 692 -4.90 -9.46 40.31
C GLY A 692 -6.26 -8.77 40.11
N PRO A 693 -7.08 -9.23 39.15
CA PRO A 693 -8.32 -8.56 38.76
C PRO A 693 -9.37 -8.50 39.89
N GLN A 694 -9.27 -9.39 40.89
CA GLN A 694 -10.14 -9.34 42.08
C GLN A 694 -9.84 -8.12 42.98
N ASP A 695 -8.60 -7.61 42.98
CA ASP A 695 -8.25 -6.39 43.72
C ASP A 695 -8.94 -5.16 43.11
N ASP A 696 -9.07 -5.13 41.77
CA ASP A 696 -9.79 -4.06 41.05
C ASP A 696 -11.29 -4.08 41.35
N VAL A 697 -11.90 -5.28 41.39
CA VAL A 697 -13.31 -5.44 41.78
C VAL A 697 -13.53 -4.95 43.22
N ALA A 698 -12.65 -5.32 44.16
CA ALA A 698 -12.73 -4.87 45.55
C ALA A 698 -12.66 -3.33 45.66
N ARG A 699 -11.82 -2.69 44.84
CA ARG A 699 -11.71 -1.22 44.78
C ARG A 699 -12.98 -0.53 44.26
N LEU A 700 -13.65 -1.11 43.25
CA LEU A 700 -14.91 -0.56 42.76
C LEU A 700 -16.02 -0.68 43.80
N ASN A 701 -16.10 -1.83 44.48
CA ASN A 701 -17.06 -2.04 45.55
C ASN A 701 -16.84 -1.06 46.71
N SER A 702 -15.59 -0.75 47.09
CA SER A 702 -15.32 0.23 48.14
C SER A 702 -15.87 1.63 47.81
N PHE A 703 -15.81 2.07 46.55
CA PHE A 703 -16.40 3.36 46.16
C PHE A 703 -17.93 3.36 46.29
N LEU A 704 -18.58 2.26 45.89
CA LEU A 704 -20.03 2.12 46.01
C LEU A 704 -20.47 2.07 47.48
N ASP A 705 -19.72 1.37 48.34
CA ASP A 705 -19.97 1.29 49.78
C ASP A 705 -19.80 2.65 50.49
N GLU A 706 -18.85 3.48 50.02
CA GLU A 706 -18.65 4.86 50.47
C GLU A 706 -19.73 5.84 49.95
N GLY A 707 -20.67 5.38 49.12
CA GLY A 707 -21.77 6.18 48.58
C GLY A 707 -21.36 7.07 47.39
N HIS A 708 -20.22 6.78 46.76
CA HIS A 708 -19.75 7.53 45.61
C HIS A 708 -20.49 7.11 44.33
N ILE A 709 -21.22 8.05 43.72
CA ILE A 709 -22.00 7.83 42.48
C ILE A 709 -21.46 8.69 41.33
N GLY A 710 -21.18 8.06 40.19
CA GLY A 710 -20.59 8.72 39.01
C GLY A 710 -21.04 8.14 37.67
N ARG A 711 -20.89 8.92 36.59
CA ARG A 711 -21.24 8.52 35.21
C ARG A 711 -20.10 7.76 34.56
N SER A 712 -19.80 6.60 35.14
CA SER A 712 -18.60 5.86 34.81
C SER A 712 -18.90 4.38 34.62
N LEU A 713 -18.39 3.84 33.52
CA LEU A 713 -18.34 2.40 33.28
C LEU A 713 -16.89 1.94 33.39
N VAL A 714 -16.68 0.76 33.94
CA VAL A 714 -15.35 0.17 34.10
C VAL A 714 -15.33 -1.19 33.42
N TRP A 715 -14.36 -1.37 32.53
CA TRP A 715 -14.18 -2.59 31.76
C TRP A 715 -12.93 -3.31 32.25
N LEU A 716 -13.15 -4.39 33.00
CA LEU A 716 -12.09 -5.19 33.61
C LEU A 716 -11.77 -6.41 32.73
N PRO A 717 -10.49 -6.70 32.45
CA PRO A 717 -10.07 -7.91 31.76
C PRO A 717 -9.71 -9.05 32.74
N SER A 718 -9.80 -10.28 32.24
CA SER A 718 -9.06 -11.43 32.79
C SER A 718 -7.57 -11.31 32.44
N PHE A 719 -6.68 -11.85 33.28
CA PHE A 719 -5.25 -11.69 33.06
C PHE A 719 -4.67 -12.67 32.04
N LEU A 720 -3.66 -12.21 31.30
CA LEU A 720 -2.92 -12.99 30.32
C LEU A 720 -2.06 -14.06 31.00
N SER A 721 -1.93 -15.24 30.38
CA SER A 721 -1.04 -16.31 30.83
C SER A 721 0.44 -15.89 30.73
N PRO A 722 1.36 -16.54 31.47
CA PRO A 722 2.79 -16.20 31.41
C PRO A 722 3.36 -16.21 29.98
N ASN A 723 2.98 -17.20 29.16
CA ASN A 723 3.40 -17.27 27.76
C ASN A 723 2.84 -16.09 26.94
N ALA A 724 1.56 -15.74 27.11
CA ALA A 724 0.99 -14.59 26.42
C ALA A 724 1.63 -13.26 26.84
N GLN A 725 2.04 -13.13 28.12
CA GLN A 725 2.80 -11.98 28.60
C GLN A 725 4.21 -11.93 28.00
N ASP A 726 4.89 -13.07 27.81
CA ASP A 726 6.19 -13.15 27.13
C ASP A 726 6.06 -12.74 25.65
N GLN A 727 5.00 -13.17 24.96
CA GLN A 727 4.70 -12.74 23.59
C GLN A 727 4.45 -11.22 23.51
N LEU A 728 3.74 -10.64 24.48
CA LEU A 728 3.54 -9.20 24.58
C LEU A 728 4.87 -8.46 24.78
N GLY A 729 5.73 -8.96 25.67
CA GLY A 729 7.08 -8.41 25.87
C GLY A 729 7.91 -8.43 24.59
N ARG A 730 7.85 -9.54 23.84
CA ARG A 730 8.53 -9.66 22.54
C ARG A 730 7.96 -8.70 21.49
N LEU A 731 6.64 -8.50 21.46
CA LEU A 731 5.99 -7.53 20.58
C LEU A 731 6.47 -6.10 20.85
N VAL A 732 6.58 -5.71 22.13
CA VAL A 732 7.12 -4.41 22.56
C VAL A 732 8.53 -4.20 22.04
N VAL A 733 9.41 -5.19 22.19
CA VAL A 733 10.80 -5.12 21.71
C VAL A 733 10.83 -5.02 20.19
N LEU A 734 10.02 -5.80 19.47
CA LEU A 734 9.92 -5.74 18.01
C LEU A 734 9.46 -4.37 17.50
N GLN A 735 8.46 -3.77 18.15
CA GLN A 735 8.01 -2.42 17.79
C GLN A 735 9.12 -1.38 17.95
N PHE A 736 9.88 -1.47 19.04
CA PHE A 736 11.00 -0.57 19.28
C PHE A 736 12.12 -0.75 18.25
N VAL A 737 12.56 -1.98 18.01
CA VAL A 737 13.63 -2.28 17.04
C VAL A 737 13.24 -1.83 15.63
N LEU A 738 11.99 -2.01 15.23
CA LEU A 738 11.49 -1.62 13.90
C LEU A 738 11.18 -0.12 13.76
N ARG A 739 11.19 0.65 14.86
CA ARG A 739 10.90 2.09 14.83
C ARG A 739 12.13 2.87 14.37
N GLY A 740 11.96 3.73 13.37
CA GLY A 740 13.02 4.61 12.87
C GLY A 740 14.28 3.86 12.44
N SER A 741 15.44 4.25 12.97
CA SER A 741 16.76 3.68 12.65
C SER A 741 17.31 2.72 13.72
N HIS A 742 16.49 2.28 14.69
CA HIS A 742 16.96 1.40 15.77
C HIS A 742 17.48 0.06 15.24
N LEU A 743 16.79 -0.54 14.27
CA LEU A 743 17.27 -1.76 13.61
C LEU A 743 18.69 -1.59 13.06
N ASP A 744 19.00 -0.46 12.43
CA ASP A 744 20.34 -0.21 11.87
C ASP A 744 21.43 -0.15 12.95
N GLN A 745 21.07 0.22 14.19
CA GLN A 745 21.98 0.23 15.34
C GLN A 745 22.20 -1.18 15.91
N TYR A 746 21.12 -1.92 16.16
CA TYR A 746 21.19 -3.28 16.72
C TYR A 746 21.69 -4.34 15.71
N ALA A 747 21.56 -4.06 14.42
CA ALA A 747 22.02 -4.89 13.31
C ALA A 747 23.30 -4.35 12.63
N ALA A 748 24.10 -3.51 13.32
CA ALA A 748 25.30 -2.89 12.74
C ALA A 748 26.37 -3.89 12.26
N HIS A 749 26.36 -5.11 12.79
CA HIS A 749 27.25 -6.22 12.40
C HIS A 749 26.84 -6.88 11.07
N LEU A 750 25.67 -6.54 10.51
CA LEU A 750 25.11 -7.13 9.29
C LEU A 750 25.30 -6.21 8.07
N SER A 751 25.43 -6.83 6.90
CA SER A 751 25.50 -6.09 5.62
C SER A 751 24.20 -5.33 5.34
N GLN A 752 24.20 -4.38 4.39
CA GLN A 752 22.99 -3.62 4.06
C GLN A 752 21.86 -4.51 3.52
N VAL A 753 22.20 -5.51 2.71
CA VAL A 753 21.23 -6.48 2.16
C VAL A 753 20.64 -7.35 3.29
N ASP A 754 21.49 -7.82 4.21
CA ASP A 754 21.05 -8.60 5.37
C ASP A 754 20.15 -7.79 6.30
N ARG A 755 20.44 -6.49 6.50
CA ARG A 755 19.60 -5.60 7.30
C ARG A 755 18.21 -5.41 6.69
N GLU A 756 18.11 -5.28 5.37
CA GLU A 756 16.81 -5.23 4.69
C GLU A 756 16.03 -6.54 4.84
N GLN A 757 16.71 -7.69 4.74
CA GLN A 757 16.10 -9.00 4.97
C GLN A 757 15.64 -9.16 6.44
N ALA A 758 16.46 -8.75 7.42
CA ALA A 758 16.11 -8.76 8.83
C ALA A 758 14.89 -7.88 9.11
N ARG A 759 14.83 -6.68 8.49
CA ARG A 759 13.68 -5.77 8.61
C ARG A 759 12.40 -6.44 8.16
N MET A 760 12.42 -7.13 7.01
CA MET A 760 11.26 -7.86 6.50
C MET A 760 10.83 -8.98 7.46
N LEU A 761 11.77 -9.77 7.99
CA LEU A 761 11.47 -10.88 8.91
C LEU A 761 10.89 -10.39 10.24
N LEU A 762 11.54 -9.41 10.87
CA LEU A 762 11.07 -8.81 12.13
C LEU A 762 9.70 -8.14 11.94
N THR A 763 9.45 -7.51 10.79
CA THR A 763 8.15 -6.92 10.46
C THR A 763 7.06 -7.98 10.41
N ASN A 764 7.32 -9.11 9.75
CA ASN A 764 6.37 -10.22 9.71
C ASN A 764 6.10 -10.80 11.10
N GLN A 765 7.15 -11.00 11.91
CA GLN A 765 7.00 -11.50 13.29
C GLN A 765 6.17 -10.55 14.14
N ARG A 766 6.42 -9.23 14.03
CA ARG A 766 5.62 -8.20 14.70
C ARG A 766 4.15 -8.30 14.30
N ASP A 767 3.86 -8.39 13.00
CA ASP A 767 2.47 -8.39 12.51
C ASP A 767 1.71 -9.65 12.97
N GLN A 768 2.38 -10.81 13.02
CA GLN A 768 1.82 -12.04 13.57
C GLN A 768 1.55 -11.94 15.08
N LEU A 769 2.52 -11.47 15.87
CA LEU A 769 2.34 -11.30 17.32
C LEU A 769 1.27 -10.27 17.63
N ARG A 770 1.20 -9.19 16.86
CA ARG A 770 0.15 -8.17 16.96
C ARG A 770 -1.23 -8.77 16.74
N GLN A 771 -1.40 -9.63 15.74
CA GLN A 771 -2.67 -10.31 15.49
C GLN A 771 -3.02 -11.30 16.61
N PHE A 772 -2.05 -12.07 17.10
CA PHE A 772 -2.23 -12.94 18.27
C PHE A 772 -2.68 -12.13 19.50
N MET A 773 -2.00 -11.02 19.79
CA MET A 773 -2.33 -10.16 20.92
C MET A 773 -3.73 -9.54 20.80
N ARG A 774 -4.14 -9.11 19.59
CA ARG A 774 -5.53 -8.64 19.37
C ARG A 774 -6.56 -9.69 19.74
N ASN A 775 -6.36 -10.94 19.29
CA ASN A 775 -7.28 -12.04 19.61
C ASN A 775 -7.29 -12.34 21.11
N ALA A 776 -6.11 -12.38 21.75
CA ALA A 776 -5.98 -12.59 23.19
C ALA A 776 -6.69 -11.49 24.00
N LEU A 777 -6.59 -10.22 23.58
CA LEU A 777 -7.28 -9.10 24.22
C LEU A 777 -8.80 -9.25 24.08
N VAL A 778 -9.34 -9.55 22.89
CA VAL A 778 -10.80 -9.74 22.71
C VAL A 778 -11.33 -10.82 23.68
N THR A 779 -10.59 -11.92 23.86
CA THR A 779 -10.94 -12.97 24.84
C THR A 779 -10.78 -12.47 26.28
N ALA A 780 -9.69 -11.78 26.62
CA ALA A 780 -9.43 -11.25 27.96
C ALA A 780 -10.53 -10.31 28.48
N TYR A 781 -11.10 -9.49 27.60
CA TYR A 781 -12.19 -8.55 27.93
C TYR A 781 -13.60 -9.17 27.87
N GLY A 782 -13.71 -10.49 27.71
CA GLY A 782 -14.99 -11.21 27.77
C GLY A 782 -15.88 -11.08 26.54
N LEU A 783 -15.31 -10.76 25.37
CA LEU A 783 -16.09 -10.61 24.12
C LEU A 783 -16.23 -11.92 23.33
N ASN A 784 -15.27 -12.85 23.46
CA ASN A 784 -15.32 -14.18 22.84
C ASN A 784 -14.50 -15.20 23.66
N HIS A 785 -14.48 -16.47 23.21
CA HIS A 785 -13.73 -17.58 23.82
C HIS A 785 -12.75 -18.23 22.82
N LEU A 786 -12.25 -17.48 21.84
CA LEU A 786 -11.43 -18.04 20.76
C LEU A 786 -9.98 -18.32 21.18
N ALA A 787 -9.48 -17.62 22.20
CA ALA A 787 -8.09 -17.69 22.66
C ALA A 787 -7.98 -17.95 24.18
N ASP A 788 -8.83 -18.83 24.73
CA ASP A 788 -8.85 -19.13 26.18
C ASP A 788 -7.48 -19.64 26.70
N GLU A 789 -6.68 -20.30 25.85
CA GLU A 789 -5.32 -20.73 26.17
C GLU A 789 -4.33 -19.58 26.44
N ALA A 790 -4.67 -18.36 26.01
CA ALA A 790 -3.88 -17.15 26.25
C ALA A 790 -4.16 -16.53 27.63
N LEU A 791 -5.14 -17.02 28.39
CA LEU A 791 -5.50 -16.51 29.72
C LEU A 791 -4.91 -17.37 30.84
N ASP A 792 -4.63 -16.76 31.99
CA ASP A 792 -4.29 -17.49 33.21
C ASP A 792 -5.56 -18.01 33.88
N SER A 793 -5.73 -19.34 33.92
CA SER A 793 -6.87 -20.01 34.55
C SER A 793 -7.15 -19.60 35.99
N THR A 794 -6.14 -19.09 36.71
CA THR A 794 -6.27 -18.66 38.12
C THR A 794 -6.66 -17.20 38.29
N GLN A 795 -6.58 -16.39 37.23
CA GLN A 795 -6.80 -14.94 37.25
C GLN A 795 -7.88 -14.55 36.22
N THR A 796 -9.02 -15.25 36.25
CA THR A 796 -10.17 -15.02 35.37
C THR A 796 -11.32 -14.33 36.11
N LEU A 797 -12.11 -13.53 35.38
CA LEU A 797 -13.32 -12.87 35.86
C LEU A 797 -14.57 -13.50 35.23
N GLU A 798 -15.66 -13.58 36.00
CA GLU A 798 -17.00 -13.95 35.47
C GLU A 798 -17.73 -12.73 34.90
N GLU A 799 -17.61 -11.57 35.54
CA GLU A 799 -18.17 -10.30 35.10
C GLU A 799 -17.06 -9.34 34.67
N HIS A 800 -17.20 -8.73 33.49
CA HIS A 800 -16.21 -7.82 32.91
C HIS A 800 -16.64 -6.35 32.91
N PHE A 801 -17.91 -6.04 33.20
CA PHE A 801 -18.50 -4.71 33.03
C PHE A 801 -19.09 -4.20 34.35
N TYR A 802 -18.42 -3.20 34.93
CA TYR A 802 -18.79 -2.59 36.20
C TYR A 802 -19.26 -1.14 36.02
N ARG A 803 -19.98 -0.63 37.02
CA ARG A 803 -20.62 0.70 37.01
C ARG A 803 -20.45 1.39 38.35
N LEU A 804 -20.41 2.73 38.31
CA LEU A 804 -20.40 3.57 39.52
C LEU A 804 -21.77 4.20 39.83
N ASP A 805 -22.85 3.73 39.20
CA ASP A 805 -24.22 4.05 39.59
C ASP A 805 -24.99 2.74 39.81
N PRO A 806 -25.37 2.38 41.05
CA PRO A 806 -26.11 1.15 41.34
C PRO A 806 -27.46 1.03 40.61
N SER A 807 -28.06 2.15 40.22
CA SER A 807 -29.36 2.18 39.53
C SER A 807 -29.25 1.85 38.04
N LEU A 808 -28.05 1.90 37.46
CA LEU A 808 -27.79 1.46 36.10
C LEU A 808 -27.60 -0.06 36.07
N THR A 809 -28.31 -0.75 35.16
CA THR A 809 -28.08 -2.18 34.90
C THR A 809 -27.45 -2.37 33.53
N ILE A 810 -26.25 -2.96 33.48
CA ILE A 810 -25.50 -3.22 32.24
C ILE A 810 -25.62 -4.71 31.89
N ARG A 811 -25.85 -5.00 30.61
CA ARG A 811 -25.79 -6.34 30.04
C ARG A 811 -24.53 -6.50 29.19
N PRO A 812 -23.88 -7.68 29.21
CA PRO A 812 -22.76 -7.97 28.32
C PRO A 812 -23.16 -7.73 26.84
N PRO A 813 -22.38 -6.94 26.08
CA PRO A 813 -22.71 -6.64 24.70
C PRO A 813 -22.42 -7.85 23.79
N VAL A 814 -23.37 -8.20 22.92
CA VAL A 814 -23.11 -9.20 21.86
C VAL A 814 -22.35 -8.52 20.72
N ALA A 815 -21.03 -8.54 20.77
CA ALA A 815 -20.17 -7.83 19.82
C ALA A 815 -18.93 -8.66 19.46
N ALA A 816 -18.53 -8.63 18.18
CA ALA A 816 -17.33 -9.29 17.69
C ALA A 816 -16.07 -8.40 17.77
N THR A 817 -16.26 -7.08 17.95
CA THR A 817 -15.18 -6.08 17.96
C THR A 817 -15.25 -5.20 19.21
N PHE A 818 -14.12 -4.59 19.59
CA PHE A 818 -14.06 -3.63 20.69
C PHE A 818 -14.95 -2.41 20.45
N LYS A 819 -14.93 -1.85 19.23
CA LYS A 819 -15.77 -0.70 18.85
C LYS A 819 -17.27 -0.95 19.03
N ASP A 820 -17.74 -2.11 18.58
CA ASP A 820 -19.16 -2.46 18.70
C ASP A 820 -19.55 -2.70 20.16
N ALA A 821 -18.69 -3.37 20.93
CA ALA A 821 -18.89 -3.59 22.37
C ALA A 821 -18.98 -2.26 23.11
N PHE A 822 -18.02 -1.36 22.87
CA PHE A 822 -17.95 -0.04 23.47
C PHE A 822 -19.19 0.81 23.12
N SER A 823 -19.59 0.83 21.84
CA SER A 823 -20.78 1.54 21.38
C SER A 823 -22.03 1.03 22.11
N LYS A 824 -22.23 -0.28 22.19
CA LYS A 824 -23.39 -0.90 22.88
C LYS A 824 -23.42 -0.63 24.39
N LEU A 825 -22.27 -0.55 25.05
CA LEU A 825 -22.20 -0.19 26.47
C LEU A 825 -22.62 1.26 26.69
N LEU A 826 -22.15 2.18 25.84
CA LEU A 826 -22.56 3.59 25.89
C LEU A 826 -24.02 3.79 25.51
N GLU A 827 -24.55 3.04 24.54
CA GLU A 827 -25.98 3.07 24.20
C GLU A 827 -26.84 2.70 25.42
N GLN A 828 -26.44 1.68 26.19
CA GLN A 828 -27.13 1.30 27.44
C GLN A 828 -27.05 2.39 28.50
N ALA A 829 -25.89 3.04 28.65
CA ALA A 829 -25.71 4.14 29.61
C ALA A 829 -26.54 5.38 29.24
N LEU A 830 -26.60 5.72 27.94
CA LEU A 830 -27.39 6.84 27.43
C LEU A 830 -28.90 6.53 27.45
N ASP A 831 -29.31 5.29 27.19
CA ASP A 831 -30.70 4.86 27.33
C ASP A 831 -31.18 4.96 28.79
N TYR A 832 -30.30 4.71 29.76
CA TYR A 832 -30.57 4.94 31.18
C TYR A 832 -30.64 6.43 31.54
N GLU A 833 -29.71 7.26 31.04
CA GLU A 833 -29.71 8.69 31.35
C GLU A 833 -30.88 9.45 30.70
N PHE A 834 -31.27 9.05 29.49
CA PHE A 834 -32.21 9.76 28.64
C PHE A 834 -33.27 8.80 28.03
N PRO A 835 -34.13 8.19 28.86
CA PRO A 835 -35.07 7.14 28.43
C PRO A 835 -36.05 7.63 27.35
N ALA A 836 -36.52 8.88 27.48
CA ALA A 836 -37.49 9.50 26.58
C ALA A 836 -36.87 10.18 25.35
N HIS A 837 -35.57 10.00 25.07
CA HIS A 837 -34.93 10.62 23.90
C HIS A 837 -35.54 10.07 22.60
N PRO A 838 -35.95 10.95 21.66
CA PRO A 838 -36.53 10.54 20.37
C PRO A 838 -35.54 9.73 19.51
N ARG A 839 -36.05 8.79 18.70
CA ARG A 839 -35.22 8.04 17.74
C ARG A 839 -35.28 8.70 16.36
N PHE A 840 -34.19 9.36 15.98
CA PHE A 840 -34.03 9.96 14.65
C PHE A 840 -33.38 8.94 13.69
N ASP A 841 -33.86 8.91 12.45
CA ASP A 841 -33.32 8.00 11.42
C ASP A 841 -31.93 8.45 10.92
N LEU A 842 -31.69 9.76 10.91
CA LEU A 842 -30.40 10.39 10.64
C LEU A 842 -30.20 11.57 11.58
N GLU A 843 -28.97 12.02 11.70
CA GLU A 843 -28.65 13.19 12.50
C GLU A 843 -29.38 14.45 12.00
N PRO A 844 -30.16 15.12 12.88
CA PRO A 844 -30.72 16.42 12.57
C PRO A 844 -29.60 17.44 12.31
N ARG A 845 -29.45 17.86 11.05
CA ARG A 845 -28.41 18.84 10.68
C ARG A 845 -28.79 20.24 11.17
N PRO A 846 -27.86 21.03 11.75
CA PRO A 846 -28.19 22.36 12.27
C PRO A 846 -28.86 23.30 11.25
N ILE A 847 -28.47 23.21 9.97
CA ILE A 847 -29.08 24.01 8.89
C ILE A 847 -30.55 23.62 8.66
N ALA A 848 -30.85 22.31 8.68
CA ALA A 848 -32.20 21.81 8.51
C ALA A 848 -33.08 22.20 9.72
N VAL A 849 -32.54 22.13 10.94
CA VAL A 849 -33.23 22.57 12.17
C VAL A 849 -33.56 24.06 12.11
N LYS A 850 -32.62 24.91 11.67
CA LYS A 850 -32.86 26.35 11.48
C LYS A 850 -33.97 26.65 10.46
N ARG A 851 -33.92 26.04 9.28
CA ARG A 851 -34.97 26.20 8.25
C ARG A 851 -36.32 25.68 8.74
N LEU A 852 -36.33 24.58 9.49
CA LEU A 852 -37.54 24.03 10.07
C LEU A 852 -38.12 24.95 11.15
N ALA A 853 -37.30 25.61 11.97
CA ALA A 853 -37.76 26.61 12.94
C ALA A 853 -38.51 27.78 12.27
N GLU A 854 -38.00 28.27 11.13
CA GLU A 854 -38.65 29.34 10.37
C GLU A 854 -40.03 28.90 9.86
N VAL A 855 -40.12 27.69 9.29
CA VAL A 855 -41.38 27.13 8.78
C VAL A 855 -42.38 26.84 9.92
N LEU A 856 -41.92 26.33 11.06
CA LEU A 856 -42.77 26.10 12.23
C LEU A 856 -43.28 27.42 12.84
N ALA A 857 -42.44 28.45 12.88
CA ALA A 857 -42.84 29.78 13.31
C ALA A 857 -43.86 30.41 12.35
N GLN A 858 -43.70 30.22 11.03
CA GLN A 858 -44.69 30.63 10.03
C GLN A 858 -46.00 29.87 10.18
N ALA A 859 -45.94 28.54 10.37
CA ALA A 859 -47.13 27.72 10.60
C ALA A 859 -47.90 28.20 11.84
N ALA A 860 -47.20 28.59 12.90
CA ALA A 860 -47.81 29.09 14.13
C ALA A 860 -48.56 30.42 13.93
N GLN A 861 -48.20 31.18 12.89
CA GLN A 861 -48.83 32.46 12.55
C GLN A 861 -50.03 32.31 11.59
N GLN A 862 -50.23 31.15 10.96
CA GLN A 862 -51.34 30.93 10.03
C GLN A 862 -52.62 30.45 10.74
N PRO A 863 -53.82 30.87 10.27
CA PRO A 863 -55.09 30.36 10.77
C PRO A 863 -55.17 28.84 10.56
N GLY A 864 -55.20 28.07 11.65
CA GLY A 864 -55.25 26.61 11.61
C GLY A 864 -53.89 25.91 11.70
N GLY A 865 -52.76 26.61 11.86
CA GLY A 865 -51.47 25.99 12.20
C GLY A 865 -50.83 25.16 11.07
N ARG A 866 -51.21 25.43 9.81
CA ARG A 866 -50.81 24.66 8.62
C ARG A 866 -49.96 25.52 7.69
N VAL A 867 -48.92 24.96 7.09
CA VAL A 867 -48.10 25.64 6.07
C VAL A 867 -47.66 24.66 4.98
N GLU A 868 -47.52 25.13 3.75
CA GLU A 868 -46.96 24.33 2.65
C GLU A 868 -45.46 24.09 2.85
N LEU A 869 -45.01 22.88 2.55
CA LEU A 869 -43.60 22.48 2.68
C LEU A 869 -42.91 22.42 1.33
N GLU A 870 -41.77 23.11 1.23
CA GLU A 870 -40.87 22.97 0.10
C GLU A 870 -40.37 21.52 -0.06
N ALA A 871 -40.19 21.10 -1.31
CA ALA A 871 -39.75 19.74 -1.61
C ALA A 871 -38.39 19.37 -1.00
N THR A 872 -37.48 20.33 -0.85
CA THR A 872 -36.13 20.10 -0.32
C THR A 872 -36.07 19.92 1.19
N LEU A 873 -37.02 20.50 1.95
CA LEU A 873 -37.08 20.44 3.41
C LEU A 873 -37.99 19.30 3.90
N ARG A 874 -38.84 18.75 3.03
CA ARG A 874 -39.87 17.76 3.38
C ARG A 874 -39.30 16.52 4.08
N ASP A 875 -38.20 15.96 3.56
CA ASP A 875 -37.61 14.75 4.14
C ASP A 875 -36.97 15.00 5.51
N ASP A 876 -36.28 16.13 5.67
CA ASP A 876 -35.71 16.55 6.95
C ASP A 876 -36.82 16.87 7.96
N ALA A 877 -37.90 17.55 7.55
CA ALA A 877 -39.06 17.83 8.39
C ALA A 877 -39.76 16.55 8.86
N ARG A 878 -39.95 15.56 7.98
CA ARG A 878 -40.56 14.26 8.30
C ARG A 878 -39.73 13.46 9.30
N ARG A 879 -38.40 13.58 9.27
CA ARG A 879 -37.48 12.90 10.19
C ARG A 879 -37.40 13.57 11.57
N ILE A 880 -37.61 14.89 11.64
CA ILE A 880 -37.39 15.68 12.87
C ILE A 880 -38.71 16.02 13.58
N ALA A 881 -39.65 16.68 12.89
CA ALA A 881 -40.81 17.31 13.54
C ALA A 881 -41.79 16.31 14.20
N PRO A 882 -42.13 15.16 13.58
CA PRO A 882 -42.99 14.16 14.22
C PRO A 882 -42.33 13.49 15.43
N LYS A 883 -41.00 13.23 15.36
CA LYS A 883 -40.23 12.59 16.44
C LYS A 883 -40.11 13.50 17.66
N LEU A 884 -40.12 14.82 17.46
CA LEU A 884 -40.17 15.82 18.51
C LEU A 884 -41.59 16.21 18.92
N GLU A 885 -42.64 15.60 18.39
CA GLU A 885 -44.05 15.93 18.73
C GLU A 885 -44.41 17.40 18.43
N LEU A 886 -43.72 18.04 17.48
CA LEU A 886 -43.93 19.44 17.11
C LEU A 886 -44.99 19.61 16.02
N ALA A 887 -44.98 18.71 15.03
CA ALA A 887 -45.88 18.78 13.88
C ALA A 887 -46.06 17.42 13.20
N GLU A 888 -47.19 17.26 12.52
CA GLU A 888 -47.42 16.20 11.54
C GLU A 888 -47.01 16.69 10.15
N VAL A 889 -46.33 15.82 9.39
CA VAL A 889 -45.78 16.15 8.07
C VAL A 889 -46.45 15.27 7.01
N GLY A 890 -47.34 15.87 6.22
CA GLY A 890 -48.00 15.22 5.08
C GLY A 890 -47.17 15.25 3.80
N GLU A 891 -47.81 14.98 2.66
CA GLU A 891 -47.14 15.03 1.34
C GLU A 891 -46.83 16.46 0.88
N ALA A 892 -47.71 17.41 1.16
CA ALA A 892 -47.58 18.81 0.70
C ALA A 892 -47.53 19.86 1.83
N ALA A 893 -47.95 19.51 3.05
CA ALA A 893 -48.10 20.47 4.13
C ALA A 893 -47.63 19.93 5.47
N LEU A 894 -47.24 20.85 6.35
CA LEU A 894 -46.92 20.64 7.76
C LEU A 894 -48.07 21.18 8.61
N GLN A 895 -48.47 20.42 9.64
CA GLN A 895 -49.54 20.77 10.57
C GLN A 895 -49.00 20.76 12.01
N LEU A 896 -49.06 21.88 12.72
CA LEU A 896 -48.54 21.98 14.09
C LEU A 896 -49.38 21.20 15.09
N ARG A 897 -48.71 20.51 16.01
CA ARG A 897 -49.30 19.80 17.15
C ARG A 897 -49.31 20.63 18.43
N ASP A 898 -50.13 20.22 19.41
CA ASP A 898 -50.37 20.94 20.68
C ASP A 898 -49.66 20.35 21.91
N ASP A 899 -48.97 19.22 21.77
CA ASP A 899 -48.42 18.44 22.89
C ASP A 899 -47.53 19.28 23.82
N TRP A 900 -46.57 20.00 23.27
CA TRP A 900 -45.66 20.87 24.03
C TRP A 900 -46.36 22.09 24.64
N SER A 901 -47.35 22.66 23.95
CA SER A 901 -48.14 23.78 24.46
C SER A 901 -48.93 23.38 25.70
N GLN A 902 -49.56 22.20 25.66
CA GLN A 902 -50.26 21.63 26.82
C GLN A 902 -49.28 21.28 27.94
N HIS A 903 -48.12 20.72 27.62
CA HIS A 903 -47.09 20.38 28.61
C HIS A 903 -46.58 21.61 29.36
N PHE A 904 -46.11 22.64 28.64
CA PHE A 904 -45.64 23.86 29.26
C PHE A 904 -46.76 24.57 30.02
N ALA A 905 -47.99 24.62 29.51
CA ALA A 905 -49.13 25.17 30.25
C ALA A 905 -49.34 24.48 31.61
N ARG A 906 -49.23 23.14 31.68
CA ARG A 906 -49.30 22.39 32.94
C ARG A 906 -48.14 22.73 33.88
N CYS A 907 -46.93 22.95 33.35
CA CYS A 907 -45.76 23.33 34.14
C CYS A 907 -45.88 24.76 34.70
N LEU A 908 -46.28 25.73 33.87
CA LEU A 908 -46.55 27.11 34.31
C LEU A 908 -47.63 27.15 35.39
N ALA A 909 -48.70 26.38 35.25
CA ALA A 909 -49.78 26.32 36.25
C ALA A 909 -49.32 25.81 37.63
N ARG A 910 -48.21 25.06 37.70
CA ARG A 910 -47.62 24.57 38.97
C ARG A 910 -46.68 25.57 39.63
N GLN A 911 -46.17 26.56 38.89
CA GLN A 911 -45.15 27.54 39.33
C GLN A 911 -45.65 28.98 39.12
N SER A 912 -46.89 29.26 39.56
CA SER A 912 -47.54 30.55 39.37
C SER A 912 -46.77 31.71 40.02
N GLY A 913 -46.49 32.78 39.25
CA GLY A 913 -45.98 34.04 39.80
C GLY A 913 -45.00 34.84 38.94
N HIS A 914 -44.46 34.25 37.86
CA HIS A 914 -43.56 34.94 36.92
C HIS A 914 -43.62 34.31 35.52
N ASP A 915 -43.11 35.04 34.53
CA ASP A 915 -42.89 34.48 33.19
C ASP A 915 -41.73 33.47 33.21
N PRO A 916 -41.82 32.35 32.49
CA PRO A 916 -40.78 31.32 32.50
C PRO A 916 -39.51 31.81 31.80
N THR A 917 -38.37 31.46 32.36
CA THR A 917 -37.06 31.66 31.71
C THR A 917 -36.75 30.52 30.73
N VAL A 918 -35.85 30.76 29.77
CA VAL A 918 -35.35 29.71 28.87
C VAL A 918 -34.74 28.55 29.66
N ALA A 919 -34.02 28.82 30.75
CA ALA A 919 -33.50 27.79 31.66
C ALA A 919 -34.60 26.87 32.21
N GLU A 920 -35.73 27.44 32.63
CA GLU A 920 -36.87 26.70 33.16
C GLU A 920 -37.57 25.89 32.07
N LEU A 921 -37.74 26.46 30.88
CA LEU A 921 -38.28 25.75 29.72
C LEU A 921 -37.42 24.54 29.36
N ARG A 922 -36.09 24.70 29.30
CA ARG A 922 -35.14 23.59 29.05
C ARG A 922 -35.24 22.51 30.13
N ARG A 923 -35.32 22.89 31.41
CA ARG A 923 -35.56 21.95 32.52
C ARG A 923 -36.88 21.19 32.38
N TRP A 924 -37.94 21.83 31.89
CA TRP A 924 -39.24 21.20 31.69
C TRP A 924 -39.31 20.28 30.47
N LEU A 925 -38.43 20.45 29.46
CA LEU A 925 -38.29 19.51 28.35
C LEU A 925 -37.86 18.12 28.81
N ASP A 926 -37.11 18.05 29.92
CA ASP A 926 -36.60 16.82 30.54
C ASP A 926 -37.53 16.25 31.63
N GLN A 927 -38.79 16.68 31.67
CA GLN A 927 -39.82 16.16 32.59
C GLN A 927 -41.03 15.61 31.81
N PRO A 928 -41.65 14.49 32.24
CA PRO A 928 -41.36 13.70 33.45
C PRO A 928 -40.11 12.82 33.35
N GLU A 929 -39.71 12.46 32.13
CA GLU A 929 -38.52 11.68 31.82
C GLU A 929 -37.52 12.53 31.05
N ARG A 930 -36.23 12.34 31.32
CA ARG A 930 -35.17 13.10 30.64
C ARG A 930 -35.11 12.72 29.17
N ARG A 931 -35.11 13.74 28.31
CA ARG A 931 -34.97 13.59 26.86
C ARG A 931 -33.55 13.91 26.39
N GLY A 932 -32.82 14.78 27.08
CA GLY A 932 -31.43 15.10 26.79
C GLY A 932 -31.19 15.71 25.41
N LEU A 933 -32.16 16.44 24.86
CA LEU A 933 -32.08 16.99 23.50
C LEU A 933 -30.86 17.92 23.34
N ARG A 934 -30.28 17.99 22.13
CA ARG A 934 -29.24 18.98 21.81
C ARG A 934 -29.83 20.39 21.87
N GLU A 935 -29.03 21.40 22.23
CA GLU A 935 -29.52 22.78 22.45
C GLU A 935 -30.31 23.31 21.25
N ASP A 936 -29.86 23.07 20.02
CA ASP A 936 -30.57 23.49 18.81
C ASP A 936 -31.96 22.84 18.65
N LEU A 937 -32.15 21.61 19.12
CA LEU A 937 -33.44 20.93 19.14
C LEU A 937 -34.32 21.40 20.31
N GLN A 938 -33.73 21.71 21.47
CA GLN A 938 -34.45 22.35 22.57
C GLN A 938 -34.97 23.72 22.14
N ASP A 939 -34.11 24.50 21.51
CA ASP A 939 -34.40 25.82 20.95
C ASP A 939 -35.50 25.75 19.89
N LEU A 940 -35.49 24.74 19.02
CA LEU A 940 -36.57 24.49 18.05
C LEU A 940 -37.92 24.32 18.75
N VAL A 941 -37.99 23.52 19.82
CA VAL A 941 -39.23 23.30 20.58
C VAL A 941 -39.68 24.60 21.25
N ILE A 942 -38.76 25.30 21.90
CA ILE A 942 -39.03 26.55 22.61
C ILE A 942 -39.52 27.65 21.66
N LEU A 943 -38.83 27.87 20.53
CA LEU A 943 -39.23 28.88 19.54
C LEU A 943 -40.58 28.58 18.90
N THR A 944 -40.87 27.30 18.64
CA THR A 944 -42.18 26.87 18.11
C THR A 944 -43.30 27.16 19.12
N TRP A 945 -43.04 26.88 20.41
CA TRP A 945 -43.98 27.19 21.48
C TRP A 945 -44.21 28.71 21.63
N LEU A 946 -43.14 29.50 21.68
CA LEU A 946 -43.21 30.97 21.78
C LEU A 946 -44.04 31.59 20.65
N ALA A 947 -43.80 31.13 19.41
CA ALA A 947 -44.55 31.58 18.24
C ALA A 947 -46.04 31.24 18.35
N ARG A 948 -46.38 30.05 18.85
CA ARG A 948 -47.77 29.59 19.00
C ARG A 948 -48.52 30.27 20.14
N THR A 949 -47.84 30.62 21.22
CA THR A 949 -48.45 31.28 22.40
C THR A 949 -48.31 32.80 22.39
N ASN A 950 -47.86 33.40 21.29
CA ASN A 950 -47.63 34.86 21.17
C ASN A 950 -46.72 35.44 22.27
N ARG A 951 -45.66 34.69 22.61
CA ARG A 951 -44.66 35.11 23.59
C ARG A 951 -43.40 35.60 22.88
N SER A 952 -42.85 36.70 23.40
CA SER A 952 -41.58 37.27 22.95
C SER A 952 -40.53 37.14 24.04
N LEU A 953 -39.27 36.99 23.64
CA LEU A 953 -38.15 36.85 24.58
C LEU A 953 -37.63 38.22 25.00
N TYR A 954 -37.39 38.40 26.28
CA TYR A 954 -36.77 39.59 26.84
C TYR A 954 -35.50 39.22 27.59
N ARG A 955 -34.45 40.01 27.39
CA ARG A 955 -33.19 39.89 28.13
C ARG A 955 -32.84 41.25 28.71
N PHE A 956 -32.66 41.33 30.02
CA PHE A 956 -32.46 42.60 30.75
C PHE A 956 -33.51 43.68 30.42
N GLY A 957 -34.77 43.27 30.20
CA GLY A 957 -35.89 44.16 29.86
C GLY A 957 -35.94 44.64 28.41
N GLN A 958 -35.00 44.24 27.55
CA GLN A 958 -35.01 44.53 26.11
C GLN A 958 -35.48 43.32 25.31
N LEU A 959 -36.17 43.57 24.19
CA LEU A 959 -36.60 42.51 23.28
C LEU A 959 -35.38 41.79 22.69
N PHE A 960 -35.35 40.47 22.83
CA PHE A 960 -34.30 39.62 22.32
C PHE A 960 -34.82 38.76 21.17
N ARG A 961 -34.21 38.87 19.98
CA ARG A 961 -34.51 37.98 18.86
C ARG A 961 -33.66 36.71 19.00
N GLY A 962 -34.26 35.68 19.60
CA GLY A 962 -33.66 34.35 19.69
C GLY A 962 -33.70 33.63 18.35
N GLY A 963 -32.65 32.86 18.08
CA GLY A 963 -32.58 31.91 16.98
C GLY A 963 -32.08 30.55 17.49
N VAL A 964 -32.22 29.52 16.65
CA VAL A 964 -31.74 28.17 16.98
C VAL A 964 -30.22 28.20 17.25
N GLY A 965 -29.81 27.75 18.43
CA GLY A 965 -28.44 27.78 18.94
C GLY A 965 -28.00 29.13 19.51
N GLN A 966 -28.93 30.08 19.67
CA GLN A 966 -28.69 31.45 20.11
C GLN A 966 -29.74 31.90 21.12
N LEU A 967 -30.10 31.01 22.05
CA LEU A 967 -31.05 31.24 23.13
C LEU A 967 -30.35 31.18 24.48
N PRO A 968 -29.99 32.33 25.06
CA PRO A 968 -29.45 32.42 26.41
C PRO A 968 -30.47 31.98 27.47
N ASP A 969 -30.00 31.27 28.48
CA ASP A 969 -30.81 30.73 29.59
C ASP A 969 -31.52 31.81 30.43
N ASP A 970 -30.96 33.02 30.48
CA ASP A 970 -31.45 34.18 31.24
C ASP A 970 -32.57 34.97 30.53
N CYS A 971 -33.02 34.53 29.33
CA CYS A 971 -34.11 35.18 28.63
C CYS A 971 -35.48 34.79 29.22
N GLU A 972 -36.34 35.78 29.44
CA GLU A 972 -37.72 35.62 29.94
C GLU A 972 -38.72 35.58 28.79
N ALA A 973 -39.63 34.60 28.78
CA ALA A 973 -40.66 34.43 27.76
C ALA A 973 -41.97 35.13 28.16
N ARG A 974 -42.15 36.37 27.73
CA ARG A 974 -43.29 37.22 28.12
C ARG A 974 -44.40 37.20 27.07
N GLU A 975 -45.64 37.05 27.52
CA GLU A 975 -46.83 37.12 26.64
C GLU A 975 -47.10 38.55 26.19
N GLN A 976 -47.37 38.73 24.89
CA GLN A 976 -47.68 40.04 24.33
C GLN A 976 -49.19 40.17 24.09
N PRO A 977 -49.81 41.29 24.52
CA PRO A 977 -51.18 41.59 24.10
C PRO A 977 -51.20 41.88 22.59
N LEU A 978 -51.99 41.11 21.84
CA LEU A 978 -52.17 41.35 20.40
C LEU A 978 -53.30 42.38 20.17
N PRO A 979 -53.11 43.38 19.28
CA PRO A 979 -54.17 44.32 18.88
C PRO A 979 -55.30 43.58 18.17
N ASP A 980 -56.49 44.17 18.10
CA ASP A 980 -57.62 43.58 17.39
C ASP A 980 -57.32 43.42 15.88
N ALA A 981 -57.94 42.43 15.24
CA ALA A 981 -57.65 42.09 13.84
C ALA A 981 -57.92 43.27 12.88
N ALA A 982 -58.99 44.03 13.11
CA ALA A 982 -59.34 45.19 12.30
C ALA A 982 -58.32 46.34 12.46
N ASP A 983 -57.88 46.61 13.69
CA ASP A 983 -56.88 47.64 13.99
C ASP A 983 -55.51 47.26 13.39
N TRP A 984 -55.14 45.97 13.47
CA TRP A 984 -53.92 45.45 12.86
C TRP A 984 -53.89 45.63 11.35
N GLU A 985 -54.94 45.19 10.64
CA GLU A 985 -55.01 45.30 9.17
C GLU A 985 -54.93 46.76 8.71
N LYS A 986 -55.66 47.66 9.40
CA LYS A 986 -55.64 49.08 9.10
C LYS A 986 -54.27 49.70 9.35
N ALA A 987 -53.65 49.43 10.48
CA ALA A 987 -52.32 49.95 10.82
C ALA A 987 -51.24 49.43 9.86
N VAL A 988 -51.26 48.14 9.52
CA VAL A 988 -50.30 47.53 8.59
C VAL A 988 -50.45 48.09 7.18
N THR A 989 -51.69 48.31 6.71
CA THR A 989 -51.95 48.93 5.41
C THR A 989 -51.39 50.36 5.36
N LEU A 990 -51.74 51.20 6.34
CA LEU A 990 -51.24 52.58 6.42
C LEU A 990 -49.73 52.63 6.65
N GLY A 991 -49.18 51.73 7.47
CA GLY A 991 -47.76 51.60 7.75
C GLY A 991 -46.96 51.18 6.51
N GLY A 992 -47.52 50.30 5.69
CA GLY A 992 -46.96 49.92 4.39
C GLY A 992 -46.81 51.11 3.44
N GLU A 993 -47.76 52.03 3.47
CA GLU A 993 -47.76 53.19 2.59
C GLU A 993 -46.91 54.37 3.09
N LEU A 994 -46.83 54.58 4.42
CA LEU A 994 -46.23 55.78 5.02
C LEU A 994 -44.92 55.53 5.76
N LEU A 995 -44.71 54.32 6.29
CA LEU A 995 -43.54 53.97 7.10
C LEU A 995 -42.52 53.16 6.30
N ASP A 996 -42.87 51.92 5.95
CA ASP A 996 -42.02 50.98 5.23
C ASP A 996 -42.91 49.99 4.45
N PRO A 997 -42.73 49.85 3.13
CA PRO A 997 -43.50 48.90 2.31
C PRO A 997 -43.51 47.46 2.83
N LEU A 998 -42.45 47.05 3.53
CA LEU A 998 -42.33 45.70 4.10
C LEU A 998 -43.33 45.44 5.24
N VAL A 999 -43.90 46.49 5.83
CA VAL A 999 -44.88 46.37 6.91
C VAL A 999 -46.20 45.78 6.41
N ALA A 1000 -46.61 46.05 5.17
CA ALA A 1000 -47.89 45.65 4.59
C ALA A 1000 -48.17 44.13 4.62
N GLY A 1001 -47.12 43.31 4.70
CA GLY A 1001 -47.20 41.84 4.73
C GLY A 1001 -47.07 41.22 6.12
N LEU A 1002 -47.05 42.01 7.19
CA LEU A 1002 -46.85 41.48 8.55
C LEU A 1002 -48.12 40.80 9.09
N TYR A 1003 -47.94 39.61 9.66
CA TYR A 1003 -48.99 38.88 10.36
C TYR A 1003 -49.21 39.38 11.78
N ARG A 1004 -50.46 39.35 12.23
CA ARG A 1004 -50.90 39.70 13.60
C ARG A 1004 -50.29 38.72 14.61
N SER A 1005 -49.10 39.06 15.08
CA SER A 1005 -48.27 38.23 15.96
C SER A 1005 -47.34 39.11 16.79
N ALA A 1006 -46.81 38.56 17.89
CA ALA A 1006 -45.86 39.30 18.74
C ALA A 1006 -44.58 39.72 17.98
N PRO A 1007 -43.97 38.90 17.11
CA PRO A 1007 -42.85 39.33 16.27
C PRO A 1007 -43.26 40.39 15.22
N GLY A 1008 -44.46 40.27 14.65
CA GLY A 1008 -45.00 41.26 13.73
C GLY A 1008 -45.15 42.63 14.40
N LEU A 1009 -45.68 42.65 15.63
CA LEU A 1009 -45.86 43.86 16.44
C LEU A 1009 -44.53 44.59 16.67
N ALA A 1010 -43.49 43.84 17.03
CA ALA A 1010 -42.14 44.36 17.21
C ALA A 1010 -41.53 44.88 15.89
N GLN A 1011 -41.77 44.21 14.76
CA GLN A 1011 -41.29 44.66 13.45
C GLN A 1011 -41.97 45.96 13.01
N PHE A 1012 -43.28 46.07 13.20
CA PHE A 1012 -44.03 47.31 12.98
C PHE A 1012 -43.47 48.45 13.83
N ALA A 1013 -43.27 48.21 15.13
CA ALA A 1013 -42.74 49.19 16.06
C ALA A 1013 -41.32 49.66 15.66
N GLN A 1014 -40.46 48.74 15.21
CA GLN A 1014 -39.13 49.06 14.72
C GLN A 1014 -39.16 49.91 13.45
N ALA A 1015 -40.00 49.57 12.47
CA ALA A 1015 -40.15 50.32 11.23
C ALA A 1015 -40.67 51.74 11.49
N ALA A 1016 -41.68 51.88 12.35
CA ALA A 1016 -42.21 53.16 12.78
C ALA A 1016 -41.14 54.04 13.45
N ARG A 1017 -40.43 53.51 14.46
CA ARG A 1017 -39.38 54.24 15.17
C ARG A 1017 -38.22 54.66 14.25
N LYS A 1018 -37.81 53.78 13.33
CA LYS A 1018 -36.78 54.09 12.34
C LYS A 1018 -37.23 55.24 11.43
N ARG A 1019 -38.45 55.16 10.90
CA ARG A 1019 -39.00 56.21 10.02
C ARG A 1019 -39.06 57.56 10.71
N ILE A 1020 -39.49 57.61 11.96
CA ILE A 1020 -39.56 58.83 12.78
C ILE A 1020 -38.15 59.43 12.94
N LYS A 1021 -37.17 58.60 13.30
CA LYS A 1021 -35.77 59.03 13.47
C LYS A 1021 -35.18 59.61 12.18
N ASP A 1022 -35.43 58.96 11.04
CA ASP A 1022 -34.83 59.33 9.76
C ASP A 1022 -35.51 60.55 9.13
N SER A 1023 -36.84 60.65 9.24
CA SER A 1023 -37.64 61.67 8.52
C SER A 1023 -38.11 62.83 9.42
N GLY A 1024 -38.13 62.68 10.73
CA GLY A 1024 -38.59 63.71 11.68
C GLY A 1024 -37.85 65.05 11.57
N PRO A 1025 -36.50 65.09 11.62
CA PRO A 1025 -35.74 66.33 11.46
C PRO A 1025 -35.93 67.01 10.09
N LEU A 1026 -36.10 66.21 9.03
CA LEU A 1026 -36.30 66.72 7.67
C LEU A 1026 -37.71 67.31 7.49
N LEU A 1027 -38.73 66.68 8.08
CA LEU A 1027 -40.09 67.22 8.09
C LEU A 1027 -40.16 68.57 8.83
N ALA A 1028 -39.41 68.71 9.93
CA ALA A 1028 -39.27 69.99 10.63
C ALA A 1028 -38.52 71.06 9.79
N ALA A 1029 -37.54 70.67 8.97
CA ALA A 1029 -36.87 71.58 8.05
C ALA A 1029 -37.79 72.01 6.89
N TYR A 1030 -38.56 71.08 6.32
CA TYR A 1030 -39.55 71.37 5.29
C TYR A 1030 -40.65 72.33 5.77
N LEU A 1031 -41.16 72.14 6.99
CA LEU A 1031 -42.13 73.06 7.60
C LEU A 1031 -41.57 74.48 7.74
N ARG A 1032 -40.31 74.61 8.19
CA ARG A 1032 -39.62 75.92 8.27
C ARG A 1032 -39.48 76.57 6.90
N LEU A 1033 -39.19 75.78 5.87
CA LEU A 1033 -39.09 76.26 4.49
C LEU A 1033 -40.44 76.77 3.96
N ILE A 1034 -41.53 76.05 4.21
CA ILE A 1034 -42.89 76.50 3.86
C ILE A 1034 -43.22 77.81 4.59
N ASP A 1035 -42.93 77.90 5.89
CA ASP A 1035 -43.16 79.12 6.67
C ASP A 1035 -42.39 80.32 6.12
N GLN A 1036 -41.12 80.12 5.74
CA GLN A 1036 -40.30 81.15 5.11
C GLN A 1036 -40.86 81.57 3.73
N LEU A 1037 -41.30 80.62 2.92
CA LEU A 1037 -41.91 80.89 1.61
C LEU A 1037 -43.21 81.68 1.71
N LEU A 1038 -44.11 81.30 2.62
CA LEU A 1038 -45.38 82.00 2.85
C LEU A 1038 -45.13 83.43 3.33
N ALA A 1039 -44.13 83.63 4.21
CA ALA A 1039 -43.73 84.95 4.68
C ALA A 1039 -43.09 85.81 3.57
N LEU A 1040 -42.12 85.25 2.85
CA LEU A 1040 -41.38 85.95 1.80
C LEU A 1040 -42.24 86.31 0.60
N THR A 1041 -43.26 85.51 0.27
CA THR A 1041 -44.16 85.81 -0.85
C THR A 1041 -45.34 86.68 -0.45
N HIS A 1042 -45.53 87.00 0.83
CA HIS A 1042 -46.77 87.61 1.35
C HIS A 1042 -48.04 86.90 0.85
N ALA A 1043 -48.00 85.56 0.78
CA ALA A 1043 -49.03 84.74 0.14
C ALA A 1043 -50.45 85.01 0.68
N GLU A 1044 -50.58 85.25 1.98
CA GLU A 1044 -51.86 85.57 2.64
C GLU A 1044 -52.42 86.95 2.25
N SER A 1045 -51.56 87.90 1.89
CA SER A 1045 -51.94 89.24 1.39
C SER A 1045 -52.28 89.20 -0.10
N LEU A 1046 -51.49 88.46 -0.88
CA LEU A 1046 -51.66 88.30 -2.32
C LEU A 1046 -52.86 87.42 -2.70
N LEU A 1047 -53.20 86.42 -1.87
CA LEU A 1047 -54.25 85.43 -2.12
C LEU A 1047 -55.08 85.15 -0.84
N PRO A 1048 -55.83 86.13 -0.31
CA PRO A 1048 -56.47 86.06 1.01
C PRO A 1048 -57.60 85.02 1.14
N GLN A 1049 -58.09 84.46 0.02
CA GLN A 1049 -59.16 83.46 0.01
C GLN A 1049 -58.66 82.00 -0.07
N GLN A 1050 -57.34 81.78 -0.13
CA GLN A 1050 -56.76 80.43 -0.24
C GLN A 1050 -56.18 79.96 1.09
N ALA A 1051 -56.59 78.76 1.53
CA ALA A 1051 -56.05 78.12 2.73
C ALA A 1051 -54.64 77.57 2.50
N ALA A 1052 -53.79 77.60 3.52
CA ALA A 1052 -52.44 77.04 3.51
C ALA A 1052 -52.45 75.50 3.67
N LEU A 1053 -53.02 74.79 2.70
CA LEU A 1053 -53.21 73.34 2.70
C LEU A 1053 -51.91 72.56 2.88
N ARG A 1054 -50.82 72.99 2.23
CA ARG A 1054 -49.48 72.37 2.36
C ARG A 1054 -48.93 72.45 3.78
N LYS A 1055 -49.00 73.65 4.38
CA LYS A 1055 -48.59 73.85 5.78
C LYS A 1055 -49.45 73.04 6.74
N GLY A 1056 -50.76 73.01 6.53
CA GLY A 1056 -51.69 72.22 7.32
C GLY A 1056 -51.37 70.72 7.30
N ALA A 1057 -51.15 70.15 6.11
CA ALA A 1057 -50.81 68.74 5.96
C ALA A 1057 -49.44 68.38 6.56
N ALA A 1058 -48.41 69.19 6.29
CA ALA A 1058 -47.09 68.95 6.87
C ALA A 1058 -47.08 69.05 8.41
N THR A 1059 -47.92 69.92 8.97
CA THR A 1059 -48.11 70.04 10.43
C THR A 1059 -48.80 68.80 11.00
N HIS A 1060 -49.84 68.31 10.33
CA HIS A 1060 -50.55 67.09 10.73
C HIS A 1060 -49.62 65.85 10.72
N LEU A 1061 -48.72 65.74 9.73
CA LEU A 1061 -47.71 64.68 9.68
C LEU A 1061 -46.68 64.77 10.81
N ARG A 1062 -46.26 65.98 11.17
CA ARG A 1062 -45.36 66.21 12.31
C ARG A 1062 -46.03 65.80 13.62
N ASP A 1063 -47.28 66.17 13.82
CA ASP A 1063 -48.03 65.86 15.05
C ASP A 1063 -48.26 64.36 15.19
N TRP A 1064 -48.50 63.67 14.07
CA TRP A 1064 -48.54 62.21 14.05
C TRP A 1064 -47.21 61.57 14.44
N PHE A 1065 -46.09 62.04 13.89
CA PHE A 1065 -44.76 61.54 14.26
C PHE A 1065 -44.43 61.77 15.73
N ALA A 1066 -44.81 62.94 16.28
CA ALA A 1066 -44.64 63.23 17.70
C ALA A 1066 -45.49 62.31 18.59
N ALA A 1067 -46.73 62.00 18.18
CA ALA A 1067 -47.60 61.07 18.90
C ALA A 1067 -47.04 59.64 18.90
N LEU A 1068 -46.46 59.19 17.78
CA LEU A 1068 -45.79 57.89 17.71
C LEU A 1068 -44.47 57.86 18.50
N GLU A 1069 -43.72 58.95 18.53
CA GLU A 1069 -42.46 59.05 19.29
C GLU A 1069 -42.70 58.98 20.81
N ALA A 1070 -43.83 59.51 21.28
CA ALA A 1070 -44.21 59.49 22.69
C ALA A 1070 -44.65 58.10 23.21
N ALA A 1071 -44.98 57.16 22.32
CA ALA A 1071 -45.49 55.83 22.71
C ALA A 1071 -44.36 54.86 23.10
N THR A 1072 -44.45 54.30 24.31
CA THR A 1072 -43.45 53.37 24.85
C THR A 1072 -43.77 51.90 24.56
N ALA A 1073 -45.05 51.51 24.60
CA ALA A 1073 -45.48 50.14 24.30
C ALA A 1073 -45.68 49.91 22.79
N GLU A 1074 -45.31 48.73 22.31
CA GLU A 1074 -45.41 48.37 20.89
C GLU A 1074 -46.87 48.27 20.42
N PHE A 1075 -47.75 47.81 21.31
CA PHE A 1075 -49.21 47.79 21.10
C PHE A 1075 -49.79 49.19 20.83
N ASP A 1076 -49.31 50.20 21.54
CA ASP A 1076 -49.82 51.57 21.43
C ASP A 1076 -49.46 52.18 20.07
N LEU A 1077 -48.32 51.82 19.48
CA LEU A 1077 -47.92 52.29 18.15
C LEU A 1077 -48.90 51.83 17.06
N ILE A 1078 -49.40 50.60 17.16
CA ILE A 1078 -50.39 50.06 16.23
C ILE A 1078 -51.75 50.72 16.45
N THR A 1079 -52.16 50.82 17.72
CA THR A 1079 -53.44 51.46 18.07
C THR A 1079 -53.47 52.91 17.61
N LEU A 1080 -52.38 53.66 17.82
CA LEU A 1080 -52.24 55.04 17.35
C LEU A 1080 -52.24 55.13 15.82
N SER A 1081 -51.55 54.20 15.14
CA SER A 1081 -51.52 54.17 13.66
C SER A 1081 -52.88 53.81 13.05
N ALA A 1082 -53.62 52.87 13.65
CA ALA A 1082 -54.96 52.49 13.22
C ALA A 1082 -55.99 53.62 13.43
N ARG A 1083 -55.80 54.43 14.49
CA ARG A 1083 -56.67 55.56 14.82
C ARG A 1083 -56.47 56.78 13.92
N LEU A 1084 -55.43 56.85 13.10
CA LEU A 1084 -55.37 57.89 12.08
C LEU A 1084 -56.47 57.66 11.04
N ASP A 1085 -57.27 58.70 10.87
CA ASP A 1085 -58.22 58.83 9.79
C ASP A 1085 -57.71 59.91 8.85
N LEU A 1086 -56.90 59.50 7.87
CA LEU A 1086 -56.40 60.39 6.84
C LEU A 1086 -57.38 60.39 5.68
N ALA A 1087 -57.96 61.56 5.38
CA ALA A 1087 -58.65 61.76 4.10
C ALA A 1087 -57.71 61.43 2.93
N ALA A 1088 -58.26 60.95 1.80
CA ALA A 1088 -57.47 60.53 0.64
C ALA A 1088 -56.49 61.61 0.14
N GLU A 1089 -56.88 62.88 0.27
CA GLU A 1089 -56.05 64.04 -0.09
C GLU A 1089 -54.82 64.19 0.83
N LEU A 1090 -54.99 63.97 2.14
CA LEU A 1090 -53.88 64.02 3.10
C LEU A 1090 -52.94 62.82 2.94
N LEU A 1091 -53.46 61.65 2.56
CA LEU A 1091 -52.65 60.46 2.27
C LEU A 1091 -51.81 60.65 1.00
N ALA A 1092 -52.40 61.21 -0.07
CA ALA A 1092 -51.69 61.55 -1.30
C ALA A 1092 -50.59 62.60 -1.03
N GLU A 1093 -50.90 63.61 -0.22
CA GLU A 1093 -49.94 64.62 0.20
C GLU A 1093 -48.81 64.03 1.03
N ALA A 1094 -49.11 63.16 2.00
CA ALA A 1094 -48.11 62.50 2.81
C ALA A 1094 -47.13 61.68 1.96
N LYS A 1095 -47.63 60.93 0.97
CA LYS A 1095 -46.80 60.18 0.02
C LYS A 1095 -45.90 61.10 -0.80
N ALA A 1096 -46.44 62.20 -1.33
CA ALA A 1096 -45.66 63.17 -2.11
C ALA A 1096 -44.56 63.82 -1.28
N VAL A 1097 -44.91 64.29 -0.07
CA VAL A 1097 -43.95 64.89 0.88
C VAL A 1097 -42.87 63.88 1.26
N PHE A 1098 -43.22 62.66 1.65
CA PHE A 1098 -42.24 61.64 2.02
C PHE A 1098 -41.36 61.17 0.85
N GLY A 1099 -41.89 61.15 -0.37
CA GLY A 1099 -41.14 60.80 -1.58
C GLY A 1099 -40.07 61.83 -1.96
N ALA A 1100 -40.33 63.11 -1.71
CA ALA A 1100 -39.42 64.21 -2.03
C ALA A 1100 -38.78 64.88 -0.79
N LEU A 1101 -38.97 64.34 0.41
CA LEU A 1101 -38.70 65.03 1.68
C LEU A 1101 -37.26 65.54 1.81
N HIS A 1102 -36.29 64.75 1.35
CA HIS A 1102 -34.88 65.11 1.40
C HIS A 1102 -34.54 66.31 0.52
N GLU A 1103 -35.10 66.35 -0.69
CA GLU A 1103 -34.89 67.45 -1.64
C GLU A 1103 -35.68 68.69 -1.21
N LEU A 1104 -36.91 68.50 -0.74
CA LEU A 1104 -37.76 69.57 -0.23
C LEU A 1104 -37.17 70.25 1.01
N ALA A 1105 -36.59 69.49 1.94
CA ALA A 1105 -35.93 70.02 3.12
C ALA A 1105 -34.63 70.79 2.81
N ARG A 1106 -34.03 70.57 1.62
CA ARG A 1106 -32.80 71.22 1.16
C ARG A 1106 -33.03 72.27 0.08
N ALA A 1107 -34.28 72.52 -0.29
CA ALA A 1107 -34.59 73.45 -1.37
C ALA A 1107 -34.00 74.83 -1.06
N ASP A 1108 -33.21 75.36 -1.99
CA ASP A 1108 -32.53 76.64 -1.81
C ASP A 1108 -33.50 77.78 -2.13
N LEU A 1109 -33.86 78.54 -1.10
CA LEU A 1109 -34.66 79.76 -1.27
C LEU A 1109 -33.69 80.89 -1.59
N ARG A 1110 -33.93 81.64 -2.68
CA ARG A 1110 -33.21 82.89 -2.98
C ARG A 1110 -34.05 84.09 -2.57
N PRO A 1111 -33.97 84.55 -1.30
CA PRO A 1111 -34.90 85.56 -0.79
C PRO A 1111 -34.68 86.91 -1.48
N SER A 1112 -33.43 87.19 -1.87
CA SER A 1112 -33.07 88.39 -2.63
C SER A 1112 -33.75 88.43 -4.00
N LEU A 1113 -33.87 87.29 -4.70
CA LEU A 1113 -34.55 87.23 -5.99
C LEU A 1113 -36.05 87.45 -5.83
N ILE A 1114 -36.67 86.86 -4.80
CA ILE A 1114 -38.09 87.09 -4.45
C ILE A 1114 -38.33 88.56 -4.12
N GLN A 1115 -37.48 89.16 -3.29
CA GLN A 1115 -37.55 90.58 -2.95
C GLN A 1115 -37.37 91.49 -4.16
N HIS A 1116 -36.44 91.19 -5.07
CA HIS A 1116 -36.28 91.97 -6.30
C HIS A 1116 -37.55 91.94 -7.17
N VAL A 1117 -38.17 90.77 -7.34
CA VAL A 1117 -39.43 90.65 -8.08
C VAL A 1117 -40.57 91.39 -7.37
N GLN A 1118 -40.59 91.41 -6.03
CA GLN A 1118 -41.55 92.18 -5.24
C GLN A 1118 -41.40 93.69 -5.47
N VAL A 1119 -40.17 94.21 -5.37
CA VAL A 1119 -39.90 95.63 -5.62
C VAL A 1119 -40.32 96.03 -7.05
N ILE A 1120 -40.13 95.15 -8.04
CA ILE A 1120 -40.57 95.38 -9.42
C ILE A 1120 -42.11 95.37 -9.54
N ALA A 1121 -42.78 94.48 -8.81
CA ALA A 1121 -44.23 94.42 -8.75
C ALA A 1121 -44.83 95.70 -8.11
N GLU A 1122 -44.15 96.26 -7.11
CA GLU A 1122 -44.58 97.48 -6.40
C GLU A 1122 -44.21 98.78 -7.13
N GLY A 1123 -43.12 98.79 -7.91
CA GLY A 1123 -42.54 99.99 -8.52
C GLY A 1123 -43.35 100.65 -9.65
N GLY A 1124 -44.40 100.00 -10.14
CA GLY A 1124 -45.28 100.51 -11.20
C GLY A 1124 -44.65 100.54 -12.61
N GLY A 1125 -45.43 100.25 -13.65
CA GLY A 1125 -45.00 100.24 -15.06
C GLY A 1125 -45.34 98.95 -15.80
N GLU A 1126 -44.85 98.81 -17.04
CA GLU A 1126 -45.16 97.68 -17.94
C GLU A 1126 -44.72 96.31 -17.37
N PHE A 1127 -43.70 96.28 -16.51
CA PHE A 1127 -43.15 95.07 -15.91
C PHE A 1127 -43.77 94.68 -14.55
N ALA A 1128 -44.61 95.54 -13.96
CA ALA A 1128 -45.21 95.28 -12.64
C ALA A 1128 -46.25 94.14 -12.68
N SER A 1129 -47.12 94.11 -13.70
CA SER A 1129 -48.14 93.06 -13.85
C SER A 1129 -47.53 91.66 -14.08
N PRO A 1130 -46.50 91.49 -14.94
CA PRO A 1130 -45.76 90.23 -15.03
C PRO A 1130 -45.11 89.80 -13.71
N ALA A 1131 -44.50 90.72 -12.95
CA ALA A 1131 -43.88 90.44 -11.67
C ALA A 1131 -44.90 89.95 -10.62
N SER A 1132 -46.06 90.60 -10.52
CA SER A 1132 -47.16 90.17 -9.64
C SER A 1132 -47.68 88.78 -10.04
N GLY A 1133 -47.76 88.48 -11.33
CA GLY A 1133 -48.15 87.16 -11.83
C GLY A 1133 -47.19 86.04 -11.41
N ILE A 1134 -45.88 86.29 -11.49
CA ILE A 1134 -44.83 85.35 -11.07
C ILE A 1134 -44.91 85.11 -9.54
N LEU A 1135 -45.08 86.16 -8.73
CA LEU A 1135 -45.22 86.02 -7.28
C LEU A 1135 -46.52 85.32 -6.87
N ALA A 1136 -47.63 85.60 -7.54
CA ALA A 1136 -48.90 84.92 -7.29
C ALA A 1136 -48.82 83.42 -7.63
N SER A 1137 -48.10 83.04 -8.68
CA SER A 1137 -47.83 81.64 -9.03
C SER A 1137 -47.03 80.91 -7.94
N LEU A 1138 -45.96 81.53 -7.44
CA LEU A 1138 -45.16 80.96 -6.35
C LEU A 1138 -45.95 80.89 -5.02
N ALA A 1139 -46.76 81.89 -4.72
CA ALA A 1139 -47.64 81.91 -3.55
C ALA A 1139 -48.73 80.81 -3.63
N GLN A 1140 -49.33 80.58 -4.80
CA GLN A 1140 -50.28 79.47 -5.02
C GLN A 1140 -49.60 78.13 -4.77
N ALA A 1141 -48.40 77.94 -5.31
CA ALA A 1141 -47.64 76.73 -5.09
C ALA A 1141 -47.33 76.55 -3.59
N ALA A 1142 -46.99 77.59 -2.83
CA ALA A 1142 -46.74 77.48 -1.39
C ALA A 1142 -47.98 77.14 -0.55
N LEU A 1143 -49.18 77.52 -1.01
CA LEU A 1143 -50.45 77.27 -0.30
C LEU A 1143 -51.05 75.89 -0.62
N ARG A 1144 -50.96 75.42 -1.87
CA ARG A 1144 -51.56 74.17 -2.34
C ARG A 1144 -50.68 72.95 -2.04
N TYR A 1145 -51.30 71.78 -1.99
CA TYR A 1145 -50.63 70.50 -1.75
C TYR A 1145 -49.38 70.27 -2.63
N GLU A 1146 -48.36 69.62 -2.07
CA GLU A 1146 -47.15 69.17 -2.76
C GLU A 1146 -47.48 68.30 -3.97
N TYR A 1147 -48.45 67.38 -3.86
CA TYR A 1147 -48.80 66.49 -4.98
C TYR A 1147 -49.47 67.21 -6.17
N VAL A 1148 -49.94 68.45 -5.99
CA VAL A 1148 -50.65 69.22 -7.02
C VAL A 1148 -49.67 70.03 -7.86
N ASP A 1149 -48.89 70.92 -7.21
CA ASP A 1149 -48.06 71.89 -7.93
C ASP A 1149 -46.56 71.59 -7.86
N GLY A 1150 -46.11 70.77 -6.89
CA GLY A 1150 -44.70 70.43 -6.66
C GLY A 1150 -43.81 71.63 -6.29
N LEU A 1151 -43.35 71.74 -5.05
CA LEU A 1151 -42.65 72.95 -4.59
C LEU A 1151 -41.33 73.20 -5.32
N LEU A 1152 -40.56 72.14 -5.57
CA LEU A 1152 -39.26 72.26 -6.25
C LEU A 1152 -39.41 72.75 -7.69
N ALA A 1153 -40.42 72.24 -8.40
CA ALA A 1153 -40.74 72.66 -9.77
C ALA A 1153 -41.21 74.11 -9.79
N ALA A 1154 -42.05 74.50 -8.82
CA ALA A 1154 -42.52 75.87 -8.67
C ALA A 1154 -41.37 76.85 -8.36
N LEU A 1155 -40.42 76.48 -7.49
CA LEU A 1155 -39.24 77.28 -7.19
C LEU A 1155 -38.32 77.44 -8.40
N ALA A 1156 -38.02 76.35 -9.13
CA ALA A 1156 -37.21 76.40 -10.33
C ALA A 1156 -37.86 77.26 -11.44
N ARG A 1157 -39.17 77.12 -11.62
CA ARG A 1157 -39.94 77.93 -12.55
C ARG A 1157 -39.92 79.41 -12.15
N PHE A 1158 -40.10 79.70 -10.86
CA PHE A 1158 -39.99 81.05 -10.33
C PHE A 1158 -38.61 81.66 -10.62
N GLU A 1159 -37.52 80.92 -10.37
CA GLU A 1159 -36.17 81.42 -10.66
C GLU A 1159 -35.98 81.74 -12.15
N GLN A 1160 -36.47 80.88 -13.03
CA GLN A 1160 -36.37 81.07 -14.48
C GLN A 1160 -37.15 82.32 -14.93
N GLU A 1161 -38.41 82.42 -14.53
CA GLU A 1161 -39.29 83.54 -14.92
C GLU A 1161 -38.80 84.87 -14.31
N ALA A 1162 -38.34 84.85 -13.06
CA ALA A 1162 -37.76 86.02 -12.39
C ALA A 1162 -36.48 86.53 -13.09
N ASN A 1163 -35.57 85.62 -13.45
CA ASN A 1163 -34.34 85.99 -14.16
C ASN A 1163 -34.62 86.49 -15.59
N GLN A 1164 -35.61 85.93 -16.29
CA GLN A 1164 -36.04 86.43 -17.60
C GLN A 1164 -36.63 87.83 -17.50
N LEU A 1165 -37.44 88.10 -16.45
CA LEU A 1165 -37.98 89.43 -16.19
C LEU A 1165 -36.85 90.44 -15.92
N LEU A 1166 -35.89 90.10 -15.06
CA LEU A 1166 -34.72 90.94 -14.78
C LEU A 1166 -33.87 91.20 -16.03
N ALA A 1167 -33.66 90.19 -16.88
CA ALA A 1167 -32.94 90.33 -18.14
C ALA A 1167 -33.67 91.23 -19.13
N ALA A 1168 -35.00 91.16 -19.19
CA ALA A 1168 -35.82 92.04 -20.04
C ALA A 1168 -35.73 93.50 -19.57
N ILE A 1169 -35.72 93.74 -18.26
CA ILE A 1169 -35.52 95.07 -17.66
C ILE A 1169 -34.11 95.60 -18.00
N ALA A 1170 -33.07 94.78 -17.85
CA ALA A 1170 -31.69 95.17 -18.13
C ALA A 1170 -31.45 95.50 -19.61
N ARG A 1171 -32.05 94.75 -20.56
CA ARG A 1171 -31.92 95.01 -22.01
C ARG A 1171 -32.51 96.35 -22.45
N ARG A 1172 -33.45 96.92 -21.69
CA ARG A 1172 -34.09 98.20 -22.01
C ARG A 1172 -33.27 99.42 -21.55
N GLN A 1173 -32.31 99.24 -20.64
CA GLN A 1173 -31.52 100.33 -20.05
C GLN A 1173 -30.20 100.68 -20.80
N ALA A 1174 -29.86 100.01 -21.92
CA ALA A 1174 -28.64 100.30 -22.69
C ALA A 1174 -28.90 101.22 -23.93
N PRO A 1175 -28.08 102.27 -24.21
CA PRO A 1175 -28.20 103.11 -25.41
C PRO A 1175 -27.50 102.48 -26.66
N PRO A 1176 -27.78 102.96 -27.90
CA PRO A 1176 -27.23 102.37 -29.13
C PRO A 1176 -25.79 102.86 -29.42
N SER A 1177 -24.92 102.00 -29.92
CA SER A 1177 -23.59 102.35 -30.46
C SER A 1177 -23.61 102.43 -32.00
N THR A 1178 -23.02 103.50 -32.54
CA THR A 1178 -22.90 103.86 -33.96
C THR A 1178 -21.81 103.06 -34.70
N GLU A 1179 -22.06 102.73 -35.97
CA GLU A 1179 -21.12 102.12 -36.94
C GLU A 1179 -20.00 103.07 -37.41
N VAL A 1180 -18.78 102.57 -37.61
CA VAL A 1180 -17.76 103.12 -38.54
C VAL A 1180 -17.00 101.97 -39.24
N ALA A 1181 -16.86 102.07 -40.57
CA ALA A 1181 -16.27 101.09 -41.48
C ALA A 1181 -14.75 101.27 -41.75
N ALA A 1182 -14.06 100.12 -41.95
CA ALA A 1182 -12.82 99.75 -42.69
C ALA A 1182 -11.75 100.84 -43.06
N HIS A 1183 -10.43 100.68 -42.85
CA HIS A 1183 -9.43 99.70 -43.38
C HIS A 1183 -8.03 99.95 -42.73
N PRO A 1184 -6.90 99.32 -43.15
CA PRO A 1184 -6.43 97.94 -42.89
C PRO A 1184 -5.02 97.91 -42.21
N ILE A 1185 -4.57 96.71 -41.79
CA ILE A 1185 -3.18 96.16 -41.81
C ILE A 1185 -2.82 95.31 -40.57
N HIS A 1186 -2.33 94.11 -40.90
CA HIS A 1186 -1.45 93.16 -40.20
C HIS A 1186 -1.82 92.45 -38.89
N VAL A 1187 -1.69 91.12 -39.00
CA VAL A 1187 -1.64 90.05 -38.00
C VAL A 1187 -0.44 90.22 -37.04
N PRO A 1188 -0.62 89.94 -35.73
CA PRO A 1188 -0.06 88.73 -35.09
C PRO A 1188 -1.14 87.99 -34.26
N VAL A 1189 -1.38 86.69 -34.46
CA VAL A 1189 -0.77 85.53 -33.77
C VAL A 1189 -0.79 85.62 -32.22
N GLN A 1190 -1.74 84.85 -31.66
CA GLN A 1190 -1.82 84.14 -30.34
C GLN A 1190 -2.11 84.89 -29.03
N PRO A 1191 -2.63 84.22 -27.95
CA PRO A 1191 -3.04 82.80 -27.81
C PRO A 1191 -4.51 82.61 -27.33
N GLY A 1192 -5.00 81.37 -27.44
CA GLY A 1192 -6.41 81.01 -27.33
C GLY A 1192 -6.93 80.67 -25.93
N THR A 1193 -8.22 80.93 -25.70
CA THR A 1193 -9.02 80.23 -24.70
C THR A 1193 -9.45 78.91 -25.33
N ALA A 1194 -8.93 77.80 -24.78
CA ALA A 1194 -8.95 76.49 -25.40
C ALA A 1194 -10.39 75.96 -25.60
N PRO A 1195 -10.70 75.33 -26.74
CA PRO A 1195 -11.96 74.61 -26.91
C PRO A 1195 -12.04 73.46 -25.89
N ALA A 1196 -13.26 73.12 -25.48
CA ALA A 1196 -13.52 71.96 -24.64
C ALA A 1196 -12.85 70.72 -25.23
N ARG A 1197 -11.92 70.11 -24.48
CA ARG A 1197 -11.15 68.95 -24.93
C ARG A 1197 -12.01 67.70 -24.76
N CYS A 1198 -12.61 67.22 -25.86
CA CYS A 1198 -13.32 65.96 -25.90
C CYS A 1198 -12.36 64.85 -26.37
N ILE A 1199 -12.22 63.78 -25.59
CA ILE A 1199 -11.40 62.61 -25.92
C ILE A 1199 -12.35 61.40 -25.99
N ASP A 1200 -12.62 60.90 -27.20
CA ASP A 1200 -13.38 59.65 -27.42
C ASP A 1200 -12.45 58.64 -28.09
N GLN A 1201 -12.10 57.57 -27.38
CA GLN A 1201 -11.26 56.47 -27.87
C GLN A 1201 -11.96 55.14 -27.57
N ARG A 1202 -12.02 54.25 -28.57
CA ARG A 1202 -12.74 52.96 -28.48
C ARG A 1202 -11.90 51.84 -29.08
N GLY A 1203 -12.08 50.62 -28.58
CA GLY A 1203 -11.36 49.43 -29.07
C GLY A 1203 -9.88 49.36 -28.66
N LEU A 1204 -9.54 49.93 -27.50
CA LEU A 1204 -8.18 49.91 -26.97
C LEU A 1204 -7.92 48.63 -26.18
N GLU A 1205 -6.73 48.05 -26.36
CA GLU A 1205 -6.24 46.99 -25.48
C GLU A 1205 -5.88 47.55 -24.09
N LYS A 1206 -5.89 46.67 -23.08
CA LYS A 1206 -5.81 47.04 -21.66
C LYS A 1206 -4.65 47.98 -21.32
N THR A 1207 -3.47 47.76 -21.89
CA THR A 1207 -2.29 48.61 -21.67
C THR A 1207 -2.43 50.01 -22.27
N ALA A 1208 -3.03 50.13 -23.46
CA ALA A 1208 -3.29 51.42 -24.08
C ALA A 1208 -4.44 52.18 -23.39
N ALA A 1209 -5.47 51.46 -22.93
CA ALA A 1209 -6.59 52.04 -22.18
C ALA A 1209 -6.15 52.62 -20.82
N LEU A 1210 -5.24 51.93 -20.12
CA LEU A 1210 -4.69 52.42 -18.84
C LEU A 1210 -3.80 53.66 -19.03
N ALA A 1211 -3.04 53.74 -20.13
CA ALA A 1211 -2.27 54.93 -20.46
C ALA A 1211 -3.18 56.13 -20.76
N ALA A 1212 -4.24 55.94 -21.54
CA ALA A 1212 -5.22 56.98 -21.84
C ALA A 1212 -5.96 57.49 -20.59
N LEU A 1213 -6.24 56.60 -19.63
CA LEU A 1213 -6.86 56.96 -18.35
C LEU A 1213 -5.92 57.73 -17.42
N ALA A 1214 -4.63 57.38 -17.40
CA ALA A 1214 -3.63 58.12 -16.64
C ALA A 1214 -3.46 59.55 -17.19
N GLU A 1215 -3.51 59.71 -18.51
CA GLU A 1215 -3.45 61.02 -19.18
C GLU A 1215 -4.70 61.87 -18.87
N ALA A 1216 -5.89 61.27 -18.89
CA ALA A 1216 -7.14 61.95 -18.52
C ALA A 1216 -7.16 62.39 -17.05
N ARG A 1217 -6.60 61.57 -16.15
CA ARG A 1217 -6.49 61.89 -14.72
C ARG A 1217 -5.53 63.05 -14.46
N ALA A 1218 -4.37 63.08 -15.11
CA ALA A 1218 -3.43 64.20 -14.99
C ALA A 1218 -4.05 65.53 -15.50
N LEU A 1219 -4.91 65.45 -16.51
CA LEU A 1219 -5.67 66.59 -17.04
C LEU A 1219 -6.71 67.09 -16.03
N LEU A 1220 -7.44 66.19 -15.38
CA LEU A 1220 -8.42 66.50 -14.34
C LEU A 1220 -7.79 67.18 -13.12
N GLU A 1221 -6.65 66.70 -12.66
CA GLU A 1221 -5.93 67.25 -11.50
C GLU A 1221 -5.35 68.65 -11.78
N SER A 1222 -5.23 69.05 -13.05
CA SER A 1222 -4.73 70.36 -13.47
C SER A 1222 -5.79 71.48 -13.56
N LEU A 1223 -7.07 71.16 -13.30
CA LEU A 1223 -8.21 72.09 -13.40
C LEU A 1223 -8.66 72.59 -12.01
N ASN A 1224 -8.89 73.91 -11.86
CA ASN A 1224 -9.39 74.49 -10.60
C ASN A 1224 -10.87 74.15 -10.34
N ASN A 1225 -11.30 74.16 -9.07
CA ASN A 1225 -12.59 73.71 -8.50
C ASN A 1225 -13.91 74.29 -9.10
N THR A 1226 -13.86 75.02 -10.20
CA THR A 1226 -15.04 75.60 -10.89
C THR A 1226 -15.34 74.98 -12.26
N ALA A 1227 -14.59 73.94 -12.69
CA ALA A 1227 -14.87 73.21 -13.93
C ALA A 1227 -15.77 71.97 -13.70
N ARG A 1228 -16.74 71.75 -14.60
CA ARG A 1228 -17.64 70.58 -14.59
C ARG A 1228 -17.15 69.56 -15.64
N VAL A 1229 -16.96 68.30 -15.24
CA VAL A 1229 -16.40 67.25 -16.12
C VAL A 1229 -17.30 66.02 -16.13
N ASP A 1230 -17.68 65.58 -17.32
CA ASP A 1230 -18.45 64.35 -17.55
C ASP A 1230 -17.56 63.30 -18.22
N MET A 1231 -17.41 62.12 -17.59
CA MET A 1231 -16.59 61.01 -18.10
C MET A 1231 -17.36 59.70 -18.07
N THR A 1232 -17.34 58.96 -19.19
CA THR A 1232 -18.01 57.65 -19.33
C THR A 1232 -16.99 56.62 -19.82
N ILE A 1233 -16.78 55.53 -19.06
CA ILE A 1233 -15.86 54.43 -19.41
C ILE A 1233 -16.64 53.13 -19.51
N VAL A 1234 -16.46 52.39 -20.60
CA VAL A 1234 -17.11 51.08 -20.82
C VAL A 1234 -16.03 50.03 -21.09
N ILE A 1235 -15.84 49.10 -20.15
CA ILE A 1235 -14.91 47.97 -20.27
C ILE A 1235 -15.75 46.72 -20.61
N ARG A 1236 -15.32 45.97 -21.62
CA ARG A 1236 -15.92 44.68 -21.99
C ARG A 1236 -14.78 43.65 -22.07
N ASP A 1237 -14.96 42.50 -21.46
CA ASP A 1237 -14.03 41.38 -21.64
C ASP A 1237 -14.14 40.86 -23.08
N ALA A 1238 -12.99 40.56 -23.70
CA ALA A 1238 -12.94 39.97 -25.03
C ALA A 1238 -13.19 38.46 -24.93
N GLU A 1239 -13.98 37.91 -25.87
CA GLU A 1239 -14.01 36.47 -26.15
C GLU A 1239 -12.73 36.02 -26.85
#